data_AF-A0A2N0P0D4-F1
#
_entry.id   AF-A0A2N0P0D4-F1
#
_cell.length_a   1.000
_cell.length_b   1.000
_cell.length_c   1.000
_cell.angle_alpha   90.00
_cell.angle_beta   90.00
_cell.angle_gamma   90.00
#
_symmetry.space_group_name_H-M   'P 1'
#
loop_
_entity.id
_entity.type
_entity.pdbx_description
1 polymer ?
#
loop_
_entity_poly.entity_id
_entity_poly.type
_entity_poly.pdbx_seq_one_letter_code
_entity_poly.pdbx_strand_id
1 'polypeptide(L)'
;MTSFVDTFVVNVAKESDIHGSLVKFDDLKISDLKFLVYNEINHDIKFNYKYIDLWKVDIAYGERDKLKHVTTKDDIIEKFGGEQLIPIFLVKKVFFEQLLVDENIHVIVQLPAAAASLSFKEIIEVIKKNALKGTPNLPDVLSMPLQQRNFKGSMSYVNETIYNNITGRDGKSNYWVLVSGGAPGIGKTRFGQELFNQVRKDMPQYIQNIYNDRKIPHDRRRTDTHFEYLCIDFGNGHRLTRQDYGIDASIIIGLRIAHAFFIEKEYGMTFQEFRIALERYRDSFNNFHFNVVIGEIRKALNLSDKHLFFLYLHIDEFQLIDSWDKEDKSNPPTKLFYNMIHNISEFMLKSALPAFVQPFLSGTAPLAVIEQKEASRISFLFVDCPLLNDQSIIRITDHFAEKFNAGIANYAYKWKYCRQMLQLLRDTGGLPRALQRLFIVCFGADGKQGRGFFEKLEKKDIDFVDCFIKVKDSLDKQYGIRDYVEKNRNVAMKLMYFCIEGIAIEPNKCLDDNNPALTIRSLERDRHIILSSVEQSARCSLFLINMPFYFICLYNDVLCIVKPTLVHLFYDERMYWEEWEVFVAYHEAFRTNLAIKMGKTTMTLRELYPNADELDVNFDMSVELKPLCVCKANEQFPHTNPLTEKHDGKIIDWQSGNVVVINGSSAPFADVFLVRKLVHIEFKKFLMSNQCKWDYVSIKMPESKVEEEDEKNLKSFYTAVDDDDDNYILITIIFTSQPYKKEKHESGVLVISKEDFKKHFGPVFSSRASFAITGDANPNFWEKNRLKNVLNGIGDASIDNVIKKRPYYSDEDYYIKNPGAKKMPKMDYFPFDVSEILDIENR
;
A
#
# COMPACT_ATOMS: atom_id res chain seq x y z
N MET A 1 -47.01 -25.60 35.25
CA MET A 1 -48.14 -26.21 34.52
C MET A 1 -49.27 -25.20 34.54
N THR A 2 -49.86 -24.87 33.41
CA THR A 2 -50.97 -23.90 33.32
C THR A 2 -52.23 -24.48 33.97
N SER A 3 -52.89 -23.70 34.81
CA SER A 3 -54.11 -24.08 35.54
C SER A 3 -55.03 -22.86 35.69
N PHE A 4 -56.29 -23.09 36.09
CA PHE A 4 -57.22 -22.00 36.42
C PHE A 4 -56.73 -21.12 37.59
N VAL A 5 -55.81 -21.62 38.42
CA VAL A 5 -55.21 -20.86 39.53
C VAL A 5 -54.24 -19.79 39.01
N ASP A 6 -53.74 -19.94 37.78
CA ASP A 6 -52.83 -18.99 37.13
C ASP A 6 -53.59 -17.90 36.33
N THR A 7 -54.92 -17.86 36.44
CA THR A 7 -55.76 -16.87 35.74
C THR A 7 -55.80 -15.55 36.49
N PHE A 8 -55.87 -14.45 35.75
CA PHE A 8 -55.96 -13.10 36.26
C PHE A 8 -56.90 -12.27 35.38
N VAL A 9 -57.38 -11.15 35.91
CA VAL A 9 -58.32 -10.27 35.22
C VAL A 9 -57.61 -8.97 34.84
N VAL A 10 -57.69 -8.59 33.56
CA VAL A 10 -57.23 -7.28 33.10
C VAL A 10 -58.43 -6.37 32.94
N ASN A 11 -58.50 -5.33 33.76
CA ASN A 11 -59.57 -4.35 33.70
C ASN A 11 -59.37 -3.39 32.52
N VAL A 12 -60.30 -3.42 31.56
CA VAL A 12 -60.33 -2.46 30.45
C VAL A 12 -61.37 -1.38 30.75
N ALA A 13 -60.91 -0.17 31.06
CA ALA A 13 -61.78 0.95 31.39
C ALA A 13 -62.34 1.66 30.13
N LYS A 14 -63.26 2.61 30.33
CA LYS A 14 -63.75 3.48 29.25
C LYS A 14 -62.61 4.25 28.56
N GLU A 15 -61.59 4.61 29.35
CA GLU A 15 -60.32 5.17 28.89
C GLU A 15 -59.20 4.49 29.69
N SER A 16 -58.22 3.93 28.99
CA SER A 16 -57.08 3.22 29.57
C SER A 16 -55.79 4.03 29.33
N ASP A 17 -54.94 4.15 30.36
CA ASP A 17 -53.62 4.77 30.21
C ASP A 17 -52.65 3.79 29.54
N ILE A 18 -52.23 4.13 28.33
CA ILE A 18 -51.24 3.41 27.54
C ILE A 18 -50.02 4.31 27.38
N HIS A 19 -48.96 4.06 28.16
CA HIS A 19 -47.71 4.82 28.13
C HIS A 19 -47.88 6.35 28.36
N GLY A 20 -48.75 6.76 29.26
CA GLY A 20 -49.01 8.17 29.57
C GLY A 20 -50.00 8.84 28.61
N SER A 21 -50.65 8.07 27.73
CA SER A 21 -51.67 8.53 26.80
C SER A 21 -52.99 7.82 27.08
N LEU A 22 -54.08 8.58 27.26
CA LEU A 22 -55.42 8.03 27.45
C LEU A 22 -55.99 7.54 26.11
N VAL A 23 -56.26 6.24 26.02
CA VAL A 23 -56.87 5.58 24.86
C VAL A 23 -58.28 5.16 25.20
N LYS A 24 -59.27 5.60 24.39
CA LYS A 24 -60.68 5.21 24.55
C LYS A 24 -60.87 3.74 24.22
N PHE A 25 -61.81 3.10 24.91
CA PHE A 25 -62.14 1.69 24.67
C PHE A 25 -62.44 1.38 23.19
N ASP A 26 -63.18 2.25 22.52
CA ASP A 26 -63.55 2.07 21.11
C ASP A 26 -62.35 2.07 20.16
N ASP A 27 -61.23 2.69 20.57
CA ASP A 27 -59.99 2.83 19.80
C ASP A 27 -58.88 1.88 20.29
N LEU A 28 -59.13 1.11 21.35
CA LEU A 28 -58.14 0.25 22.01
C LEU A 28 -57.77 -0.94 21.11
N LYS A 29 -56.49 -1.05 20.76
CA LYS A 29 -55.97 -2.12 19.91
C LYS A 29 -55.46 -3.30 20.73
N ILE A 30 -55.32 -4.47 20.10
CA ILE A 30 -54.67 -5.64 20.71
C ILE A 30 -53.23 -5.30 21.16
N SER A 31 -52.51 -4.41 20.47
CA SER A 31 -51.20 -3.91 20.93
C SER A 31 -51.25 -3.22 22.28
N ASP A 32 -52.34 -2.49 22.55
CA ASP A 32 -52.55 -1.76 23.79
C ASP A 32 -52.99 -2.72 24.90
N LEU A 33 -53.79 -3.74 24.55
CA LEU A 33 -54.11 -4.85 25.45
C LEU A 33 -52.85 -5.62 25.88
N LYS A 34 -51.87 -5.84 24.99
CA LYS A 34 -50.57 -6.45 25.36
C LYS A 34 -49.85 -5.63 26.44
N PHE A 35 -49.92 -4.29 26.37
CA PHE A 35 -49.34 -3.42 27.39
C PHE A 35 -50.09 -3.51 28.74
N LEU A 36 -51.42 -3.54 28.72
CA LEU A 36 -52.23 -3.70 29.93
C LEU A 36 -51.98 -5.07 30.61
N VAL A 37 -51.95 -6.14 29.82
CA VAL A 37 -51.59 -7.49 30.29
C VAL A 37 -50.20 -7.48 30.91
N TYR A 38 -49.22 -6.85 30.25
CA TYR A 38 -47.85 -6.75 30.76
C TYR A 38 -47.80 -6.06 32.12
N ASN A 39 -48.53 -4.95 32.32
CA ASN A 39 -48.54 -4.25 33.61
C ASN A 39 -49.15 -5.09 34.75
N GLU A 40 -50.11 -5.96 34.45
CA GLU A 40 -50.75 -6.82 35.45
C GLU A 40 -49.86 -7.99 35.90
N ILE A 41 -49.04 -8.53 34.98
CA ILE A 41 -48.17 -9.70 35.27
C ILE A 41 -46.74 -9.32 35.70
N ASN A 42 -46.38 -8.04 35.66
CA ASN A 42 -44.99 -7.58 35.83
C ASN A 42 -44.67 -7.24 37.29
N HIS A 43 -44.36 -8.27 38.09
CA HIS A 43 -43.70 -8.08 39.38
C HIS A 43 -42.22 -8.51 39.42
N ASP A 44 -41.74 -9.41 38.55
CA ASP A 44 -40.34 -9.93 38.61
C ASP A 44 -39.63 -10.25 37.26
N ILE A 45 -40.24 -10.02 36.08
CA ILE A 45 -39.67 -10.45 34.77
C ILE A 45 -39.58 -9.30 33.76
N LYS A 46 -38.36 -8.94 33.34
CA LYS A 46 -38.12 -7.87 32.34
C LYS A 46 -38.06 -8.43 30.91
N PHE A 47 -39.13 -8.23 30.14
CA PHE A 47 -39.15 -8.41 28.68
C PHE A 47 -40.02 -7.33 28.02
N ASN A 48 -39.85 -7.11 26.71
CA ASN A 48 -40.65 -6.12 25.98
C ASN A 48 -42.04 -6.69 25.68
N TYR A 49 -43.10 -6.01 26.13
CA TYR A 49 -44.50 -6.43 25.96
C TYR A 49 -44.91 -6.66 24.50
N LYS A 50 -44.21 -6.04 23.53
CA LYS A 50 -44.46 -6.26 22.10
C LYS A 50 -44.21 -7.70 21.65
N TYR A 51 -43.42 -8.46 22.41
CA TYR A 51 -43.11 -9.87 22.14
C TYR A 51 -44.04 -10.87 22.84
N ILE A 52 -45.04 -10.41 23.59
CA ILE A 52 -46.11 -11.27 24.11
C ILE A 52 -47.01 -11.65 22.94
N ASP A 53 -47.40 -12.92 22.84
CA ASP A 53 -48.50 -13.35 21.98
C ASP A 53 -49.76 -13.59 22.81
N LEU A 54 -50.89 -13.05 22.34
CA LEU A 54 -52.19 -13.25 22.97
C LEU A 54 -53.02 -14.16 22.07
N TRP A 55 -53.63 -15.17 22.65
CA TRP A 55 -54.44 -16.15 21.92
C TRP A 55 -55.87 -16.10 22.44
N LYS A 56 -56.84 -15.84 21.54
CA LYS A 56 -58.25 -15.95 21.86
C LYS A 56 -58.62 -17.42 21.98
N VAL A 57 -59.25 -17.76 23.09
CA VAL A 57 -59.76 -19.10 23.39
C VAL A 57 -61.12 -18.97 24.06
N ASP A 58 -61.85 -20.07 24.17
CA ASP A 58 -63.09 -20.15 24.93
C ASP A 58 -63.08 -21.42 25.78
N ILE A 59 -62.64 -21.31 27.04
CA ILE A 59 -62.42 -22.47 27.92
C ILE A 59 -63.29 -22.32 29.17
N ALA A 60 -64.31 -23.17 29.29
CA ALA A 60 -65.14 -23.22 30.49
C ALA A 60 -64.42 -23.88 31.67
N TYR A 61 -64.80 -23.52 32.90
CA TYR A 61 -64.23 -24.11 34.12
C TYR A 61 -64.31 -25.65 34.16
N GLY A 62 -65.38 -26.23 33.62
CA GLY A 62 -65.55 -27.68 33.49
C GLY A 62 -64.52 -28.37 32.59
N GLU A 63 -63.79 -27.62 31.76
CA GLU A 63 -62.77 -28.13 30.85
C GLU A 63 -61.34 -27.97 31.37
N ARG A 64 -61.16 -27.69 32.67
CA ARG A 64 -59.85 -27.46 33.32
C ARG A 64 -58.79 -28.53 33.05
N ASP A 65 -59.17 -29.77 32.76
CA ASP A 65 -58.22 -30.84 32.45
C ASP A 65 -57.49 -30.59 31.12
N LYS A 66 -58.08 -29.85 30.18
CA LYS A 66 -57.44 -29.47 28.91
C LYS A 66 -56.24 -28.54 29.10
N LEU A 67 -56.19 -27.79 30.21
CA LEU A 67 -55.06 -26.91 30.55
C LEU A 67 -53.81 -27.69 30.99
N LYS A 68 -53.95 -28.97 31.37
CA LYS A 68 -52.81 -29.82 31.71
C LYS A 68 -51.93 -30.02 30.48
N HIS A 69 -50.62 -29.86 30.67
CA HIS A 69 -49.62 -30.06 29.61
C HIS A 69 -49.75 -29.12 28.39
N VAL A 70 -50.34 -27.93 28.54
CA VAL A 70 -50.25 -26.88 27.50
C VAL A 70 -48.90 -26.19 27.65
N THR A 71 -47.99 -26.40 26.68
CA THR A 71 -46.61 -25.88 26.76
C THR A 71 -46.13 -25.21 25.48
N THR A 72 -46.83 -25.39 24.37
CA THR A 72 -46.46 -24.87 23.04
C THR A 72 -47.63 -24.12 22.38
N LYS A 73 -47.35 -23.37 21.32
CA LYS A 73 -48.41 -22.74 20.49
C LYS A 73 -49.33 -23.78 19.84
N ASP A 74 -48.78 -24.95 19.48
CA ASP A 74 -49.53 -26.00 18.80
C ASP A 74 -50.53 -26.64 19.79
N ASP A 75 -50.15 -26.76 21.07
CA ASP A 75 -51.10 -27.14 22.14
C ASP A 75 -52.29 -26.17 22.22
N ILE A 76 -52.05 -24.86 22.07
CA ILE A 76 -53.11 -23.85 22.18
C ILE A 76 -54.11 -23.99 21.01
N ILE A 77 -53.60 -24.22 19.81
CA ILE A 77 -54.40 -24.39 18.59
C ILE A 77 -55.16 -25.72 18.65
N GLU A 78 -54.48 -26.83 18.93
CA GLU A 78 -55.06 -28.18 18.86
C GLU A 78 -56.05 -28.46 20.00
N LYS A 79 -55.78 -27.98 21.22
CA LYS A 79 -56.62 -28.28 22.39
C LYS A 79 -57.78 -27.32 22.58
N PHE A 80 -57.65 -26.07 22.09
CA PHE A 80 -58.63 -25.01 22.34
C PHE A 80 -59.13 -24.31 21.07
N GLY A 81 -58.66 -24.68 19.88
CA GLY A 81 -58.97 -23.96 18.65
C GLY A 81 -58.48 -22.51 18.67
N GLY A 82 -57.40 -22.23 19.41
CA GLY A 82 -56.99 -20.87 19.72
C GLY A 82 -56.61 -20.06 18.49
N GLU A 83 -57.09 -18.82 18.43
CA GLU A 83 -56.77 -17.86 17.37
C GLU A 83 -55.81 -16.79 17.89
N GLN A 84 -54.65 -16.62 17.23
CA GLN A 84 -53.70 -15.59 17.61
C GLN A 84 -54.27 -14.19 17.33
N LEU A 85 -54.23 -13.32 18.34
CA LEU A 85 -54.74 -11.96 18.25
C LEU A 85 -53.76 -11.04 17.52
N ILE A 86 -54.24 -10.42 16.44
CA ILE A 86 -53.43 -9.55 15.59
C ILE A 86 -53.33 -8.14 16.22
N PRO A 87 -52.11 -7.60 16.44
CA PRO A 87 -51.89 -6.35 17.20
C PRO A 87 -52.66 -5.12 16.72
N ILE A 88 -52.92 -5.01 15.42
CA ILE A 88 -53.57 -3.84 14.82
C ILE A 88 -55.10 -3.85 14.96
N PHE A 89 -55.71 -4.97 15.35
CA PHE A 89 -57.16 -5.08 15.48
C PHE A 89 -57.66 -4.44 16.77
N LEU A 90 -58.91 -3.94 16.73
CA LEU A 90 -59.57 -3.34 17.89
C LEU A 90 -60.07 -4.44 18.82
N VAL A 91 -59.85 -4.28 20.13
CA VAL A 91 -60.32 -5.20 21.18
C VAL A 91 -61.83 -5.41 21.07
N LYS A 92 -62.59 -4.32 20.87
CA LYS A 92 -64.05 -4.36 20.71
C LYS A 92 -64.49 -5.27 19.57
N LYS A 93 -63.82 -5.22 18.42
CA LYS A 93 -64.17 -6.03 17.25
C LYS A 93 -63.90 -7.53 17.49
N VAL A 94 -62.87 -7.85 18.27
CA VAL A 94 -62.43 -9.22 18.51
C VAL A 94 -63.28 -9.93 19.56
N PHE A 95 -63.73 -9.22 20.60
CA PHE A 95 -64.40 -9.83 21.75
C PHE A 95 -65.88 -9.47 21.93
N PHE A 96 -66.33 -8.28 21.47
CA PHE A 96 -67.69 -7.79 21.82
C PHE A 96 -68.76 -8.02 20.74
N GLU A 97 -68.41 -8.61 19.59
CA GLU A 97 -69.42 -9.16 18.67
C GLU A 97 -69.97 -10.52 19.16
N GLN A 98 -69.40 -11.08 20.24
CA GLN A 98 -69.82 -12.33 20.89
C GLN A 98 -70.03 -12.07 22.39
N LEU A 99 -71.11 -12.58 22.99
CA LEU A 99 -71.36 -12.46 24.44
C LEU A 99 -70.29 -13.25 25.20
N LEU A 100 -69.42 -12.56 25.93
CA LEU A 100 -68.45 -13.21 26.82
C LEU A 100 -69.18 -13.77 28.04
N VAL A 101 -68.96 -15.05 28.36
CA VAL A 101 -69.47 -15.69 29.56
C VAL A 101 -68.46 -15.51 30.70
N ASP A 102 -68.92 -15.06 31.87
CA ASP A 102 -68.07 -14.64 33.00
C ASP A 102 -67.22 -15.77 33.61
N GLU A 103 -67.49 -17.04 33.28
CA GLU A 103 -66.83 -18.21 33.85
C GLU A 103 -65.78 -18.87 32.93
N ASN A 104 -65.47 -18.24 31.79
CA ASN A 104 -64.56 -18.80 30.79
C ASN A 104 -63.21 -18.05 30.74
N ILE A 105 -62.14 -18.78 30.41
CA ILE A 105 -60.87 -18.16 30.00
C ILE A 105 -61.04 -17.69 28.55
N HIS A 106 -60.83 -16.40 28.31
CA HIS A 106 -60.98 -15.75 27.00
C HIS A 106 -59.65 -15.54 26.28
N VAL A 107 -58.54 -15.45 27.02
CA VAL A 107 -57.21 -15.18 26.49
C VAL A 107 -56.16 -16.05 27.17
N ILE A 108 -55.32 -16.74 26.39
CA ILE A 108 -54.06 -17.31 26.86
C ILE A 108 -52.92 -16.36 26.52
N VAL A 109 -52.11 -16.01 27.53
CA VAL A 109 -50.92 -15.16 27.38
C VAL A 109 -49.71 -16.06 27.16
N GLN A 110 -49.15 -16.01 25.95
CA GLN A 110 -47.89 -16.65 25.63
C GLN A 110 -46.75 -15.64 25.84
N LEU A 111 -45.98 -15.86 26.90
CA LEU A 111 -44.76 -15.08 27.14
C LEU A 111 -43.73 -15.39 26.05
N PRO A 112 -42.90 -14.41 25.65
CA PRO A 112 -41.73 -14.72 24.84
C PRO A 112 -40.94 -15.78 25.60
N ALA A 113 -40.57 -16.87 24.91
CA ALA A 113 -39.68 -17.86 25.48
C ALA A 113 -38.50 -17.09 26.10
N ALA A 114 -38.21 -17.32 27.39
CA ALA A 114 -36.98 -16.82 27.99
C ALA A 114 -35.90 -17.12 26.96
N ALA A 115 -35.22 -16.09 26.43
CA ALA A 115 -34.20 -16.30 25.43
C ALA A 115 -33.22 -17.25 26.08
N ALA A 116 -33.29 -18.53 25.73
CA ALA A 116 -32.29 -19.49 26.11
C ALA A 116 -30.99 -18.81 25.69
N SER A 117 -30.06 -18.65 26.63
CA SER A 117 -28.75 -18.13 26.31
C SER A 117 -28.15 -19.10 25.30
N LEU A 118 -28.39 -18.85 24.02
CA LEU A 118 -27.99 -19.75 22.95
C LEU A 118 -26.47 -19.82 23.03
N SER A 119 -25.96 -21.04 22.99
CA SER A 119 -24.52 -21.24 22.90
C SER A 119 -23.97 -20.55 21.66
N PHE A 120 -22.69 -20.20 21.68
CA PHE A 120 -22.00 -19.61 20.52
C PHE A 120 -22.32 -20.38 19.22
N LYS A 121 -22.25 -21.71 19.27
CA LYS A 121 -22.52 -22.58 18.13
C LYS A 121 -23.93 -22.42 17.58
N GLU A 122 -24.94 -22.40 18.44
CA GLU A 122 -26.33 -22.23 18.02
C GLU A 122 -26.57 -20.86 17.37
N ILE A 123 -25.98 -19.80 17.93
CA ILE A 123 -26.06 -18.45 17.37
C ILE A 123 -25.45 -18.42 15.97
N ILE A 124 -24.22 -18.92 15.81
CA ILE A 124 -23.53 -18.95 14.52
C ILE A 124 -24.30 -19.77 13.49
N GLU A 125 -24.81 -20.95 13.85
CA GLU A 125 -25.60 -21.78 12.93
C GLU A 125 -26.90 -21.12 12.48
N VAL A 126 -27.60 -20.41 13.37
CA VAL A 126 -28.79 -19.64 13.00
C VAL A 126 -28.44 -18.49 12.05
N ILE A 127 -27.31 -17.81 12.27
CA ILE A 127 -26.86 -16.74 11.38
C ILE A 127 -26.49 -17.31 10.01
N LYS A 128 -25.74 -18.41 9.96
CA LYS A 128 -25.35 -19.10 8.72
C LYS A 128 -26.56 -19.53 7.88
N LYS A 129 -27.61 -20.06 8.51
CA LYS A 129 -28.86 -20.45 7.81
C LYS A 129 -29.56 -19.29 7.10
N ASN A 130 -29.42 -18.08 7.64
CA ASN A 130 -30.00 -16.87 7.08
C ASN A 130 -29.03 -16.13 6.13
N ALA A 131 -27.77 -16.56 6.05
CA ALA A 131 -26.76 -15.97 5.21
C ALA A 131 -26.80 -16.60 3.81
N LEU A 132 -26.81 -15.76 2.77
CA LEU A 132 -26.57 -16.24 1.42
C LEU A 132 -25.14 -16.76 1.32
N LYS A 133 -24.97 -17.99 0.82
CA LYS A 133 -23.64 -18.47 0.43
C LYS A 133 -23.07 -17.46 -0.56
N GLY A 134 -21.90 -16.92 -0.23
CA GLY A 134 -21.25 -15.97 -1.10
C GLY A 134 -20.98 -16.66 -2.44
N THR A 135 -21.17 -15.95 -3.55
CA THR A 135 -20.33 -16.25 -4.70
C THR A 135 -18.90 -16.14 -4.20
N PRO A 136 -18.01 -17.13 -4.43
CA PRO A 136 -16.60 -16.99 -4.09
C PRO A 136 -16.16 -15.62 -4.61
N ASN A 137 -15.46 -14.85 -3.76
CA ASN A 137 -14.89 -13.55 -4.15
C ASN A 137 -14.43 -13.67 -5.60
N LEU A 138 -14.91 -12.76 -6.46
CA LEU A 138 -14.63 -12.77 -7.91
C LEU A 138 -13.20 -13.28 -8.10
N PRO A 139 -12.95 -14.28 -8.96
CA PRO A 139 -11.60 -14.76 -9.19
C PRO A 139 -10.77 -13.51 -9.43
N ASP A 140 -9.77 -13.27 -8.59
CA ASP A 140 -9.04 -12.03 -8.60
C ASP A 140 -8.16 -12.06 -9.87
N VAL A 141 -8.78 -11.70 -11.00
CA VAL A 141 -8.19 -11.79 -12.33
C VAL A 141 -6.94 -10.92 -12.36
N LEU A 142 -6.87 -9.91 -11.50
CA LEU A 142 -5.74 -9.03 -11.26
C LEU A 142 -5.07 -9.21 -9.89
N SER A 143 -5.23 -10.37 -9.25
CA SER A 143 -4.49 -10.68 -8.02
C SER A 143 -3.02 -10.72 -8.33
N MET A 144 -2.27 -9.77 -7.79
CA MET A 144 -0.82 -9.82 -7.91
C MET A 144 -0.30 -10.96 -7.03
N PRO A 145 0.45 -11.94 -7.58
CA PRO A 145 0.96 -13.06 -6.80
C PRO A 145 1.87 -12.55 -5.69
N LEU A 146 1.77 -13.17 -4.51
CA LEU A 146 2.63 -12.91 -3.37
C LEU A 146 4.10 -13.18 -3.75
N GLN A 147 5.01 -12.30 -3.33
CA GLN A 147 6.44 -12.40 -3.64
C GLN A 147 7.23 -12.33 -2.34
N GLN A 148 8.26 -13.18 -2.21
CA GLN A 148 9.05 -13.22 -0.99
C GLN A 148 9.87 -11.94 -0.82
N ARG A 149 9.67 -11.29 0.32
CA ARG A 149 10.55 -10.23 0.82
C ARG A 149 11.56 -10.85 1.77
N ASN A 150 12.62 -10.12 2.11
CA ASN A 150 13.53 -10.58 3.14
C ASN A 150 12.84 -10.52 4.52
N PHE A 151 12.40 -11.68 5.03
CA PHE A 151 11.74 -11.81 6.33
C PHE A 151 12.67 -12.24 7.45
N LYS A 152 13.99 -12.36 7.22
CA LYS A 152 14.94 -12.94 8.19
C LYS A 152 14.86 -12.25 9.56
N GLY A 153 14.80 -10.91 9.56
CA GLY A 153 14.66 -10.12 10.78
C GLY A 153 13.32 -10.38 11.49
N SER A 154 12.19 -10.28 10.79
CA SER A 154 10.87 -10.52 11.41
C SER A 154 10.74 -11.97 11.92
N MET A 155 11.24 -12.95 11.17
CA MET A 155 11.19 -14.36 11.53
C MET A 155 11.99 -14.68 12.79
N SER A 156 13.13 -14.01 13.03
CA SER A 156 13.90 -14.26 14.26
C SER A 156 13.09 -13.90 15.52
N TYR A 157 12.33 -12.82 15.49
CA TYR A 157 11.48 -12.40 16.62
C TYR A 157 10.22 -13.25 16.77
N VAL A 158 9.63 -13.75 15.67
CA VAL A 158 8.53 -14.74 15.75
C VAL A 158 9.05 -16.03 16.40
N ASN A 159 10.19 -16.54 15.94
CA ASN A 159 10.85 -17.72 16.48
C ASN A 159 11.17 -17.57 17.97
N GLU A 160 11.71 -16.42 18.37
CA GLU A 160 12.00 -16.10 19.77
C GLU A 160 10.72 -16.08 20.62
N THR A 161 9.66 -15.42 20.14
CA THR A 161 8.38 -15.31 20.87
C THR A 161 7.77 -16.70 21.12
N ILE A 162 7.71 -17.56 20.10
CA ILE A 162 7.15 -18.91 20.27
C ILE A 162 8.05 -19.80 21.12
N TYR A 163 9.38 -19.68 21.00
CA TYR A 163 10.32 -20.41 21.85
C TYR A 163 10.11 -20.04 23.33
N ASN A 164 9.97 -18.75 23.62
CA ASN A 164 9.77 -18.25 24.98
C ASN A 164 8.41 -18.68 25.55
N ASN A 165 7.35 -18.69 24.72
CA ASN A 165 6.05 -19.25 25.10
C ASN A 165 6.15 -20.73 25.48
N ILE A 166 6.73 -21.57 24.62
CA ILE A 166 6.84 -23.01 24.84
C ILE A 166 7.71 -23.33 26.06
N THR A 167 8.82 -22.63 26.23
CA THR A 167 9.72 -22.79 27.39
C THR A 167 9.16 -22.13 28.66
N GLY A 168 8.12 -21.30 28.55
CA GLY A 168 7.46 -20.62 29.66
C GLY A 168 8.32 -19.57 30.35
N ARG A 169 9.13 -18.83 29.58
CA ARG A 169 9.96 -17.74 30.12
C ARG A 169 9.11 -16.52 30.46
N ASP A 170 9.46 -15.85 31.56
CA ASP A 170 8.84 -14.60 31.96
C ASP A 170 9.68 -13.39 31.46
N GLY A 171 9.05 -12.24 31.22
CA GLY A 171 9.72 -10.99 30.86
C GLY A 171 9.22 -10.38 29.55
N LYS A 172 9.02 -9.06 29.55
CA LYS A 172 8.48 -8.29 28.42
C LYS A 172 9.34 -8.37 27.15
N SER A 173 10.66 -8.44 27.29
CA SER A 173 11.63 -8.50 26.18
C SER A 173 11.61 -9.82 25.40
N ASN A 174 10.87 -10.82 25.89
CA ASN A 174 10.82 -12.15 25.28
C ASN A 174 9.67 -12.32 24.27
N TYR A 175 8.73 -11.38 24.23
CA TYR A 175 7.49 -11.51 23.46
C TYR A 175 7.27 -10.28 22.60
N TRP A 176 7.11 -10.49 21.29
CA TRP A 176 7.12 -9.40 20.32
C TRP A 176 5.85 -9.37 19.46
N VAL A 177 5.13 -8.26 19.53
CA VAL A 177 4.14 -7.87 18.53
C VAL A 177 4.88 -7.27 17.34
N LEU A 178 4.57 -7.77 16.15
CA LEU A 178 5.10 -7.18 14.93
C LEU A 178 4.21 -6.02 14.48
N VAL A 179 4.82 -4.90 14.11
CA VAL A 179 4.10 -3.69 13.69
C VAL A 179 4.68 -3.15 12.40
N SER A 180 3.87 -3.10 11.36
CA SER A 180 4.23 -2.50 10.08
C SER A 180 3.48 -1.19 9.90
N GLY A 181 4.17 -0.08 10.14
CA GLY A 181 3.69 1.26 9.85
C GLY A 181 4.14 1.74 8.48
N GLY A 182 3.44 2.73 7.92
CA GLY A 182 3.90 3.47 6.75
C GLY A 182 2.77 3.89 5.82
N ALA A 183 3.15 4.49 4.69
CA ALA A 183 2.21 5.08 3.74
C ALA A 183 1.14 4.10 3.18
N PRO A 184 -0.05 4.60 2.81
CA PRO A 184 -1.06 3.79 2.13
C PRO A 184 -0.59 3.28 0.76
N GLY A 185 -0.86 1.99 0.50
CA GLY A 185 -0.54 1.36 -0.78
C GLY A 185 0.85 0.74 -0.91
N ILE A 186 1.71 0.84 0.13
CA ILE A 186 3.03 0.15 0.19
C ILE A 186 2.91 -1.38 0.35
N GLY A 187 1.69 -1.88 0.58
CA GLY A 187 1.41 -3.31 0.64
C GLY A 187 1.59 -3.95 2.02
N LYS A 188 1.27 -3.24 3.11
CA LYS A 188 1.37 -3.76 4.49
C LYS A 188 0.47 -4.96 4.76
N THR A 189 -0.78 -4.91 4.30
CA THR A 189 -1.72 -6.05 4.38
C THR A 189 -1.13 -7.29 3.71
N ARG A 190 -0.55 -7.08 2.53
CA ARG A 190 0.12 -8.11 1.75
C ARG A 190 1.40 -8.61 2.42
N PHE A 191 2.21 -7.73 3.01
CA PHE A 191 3.39 -8.09 3.78
C PHE A 191 3.04 -9.04 4.93
N GLY A 192 1.97 -8.75 5.70
CA GLY A 192 1.52 -9.63 6.78
C GLY A 192 1.14 -11.03 6.29
N GLN A 193 0.49 -11.13 5.13
CA GLN A 193 0.15 -12.41 4.51
C GLN A 193 1.38 -13.16 3.97
N GLU A 194 2.31 -12.46 3.31
CA GLU A 194 3.58 -13.02 2.84
C GLU A 194 4.44 -13.54 4.00
N LEU A 195 4.51 -12.80 5.11
CA LEU A 195 5.20 -13.21 6.31
C LEU A 195 4.53 -14.44 6.95
N PHE A 196 3.19 -14.49 7.02
CA PHE A 196 2.49 -15.69 7.49
C PHE A 196 2.80 -16.93 6.64
N ASN A 197 2.89 -16.79 5.32
CA ASN A 197 3.26 -17.91 4.45
C ASN A 197 4.67 -18.43 4.77
N GLN A 198 5.61 -17.54 5.10
CA GLN A 198 6.94 -17.93 5.57
C GLN A 198 6.88 -18.62 6.93
N VAL A 199 6.10 -18.09 7.88
CA VAL A 199 5.84 -18.72 9.19
C VAL A 199 5.30 -20.13 9.01
N ARG A 200 4.23 -20.31 8.22
CA ARG A 200 3.60 -21.61 7.96
C ARG A 200 4.57 -22.62 7.34
N LYS A 201 5.53 -22.16 6.53
CA LYS A 201 6.54 -23.01 5.88
C LYS A 201 7.64 -23.44 6.84
N ASP A 202 8.21 -22.51 7.62
CA ASP A 202 9.45 -22.76 8.37
C ASP A 202 9.20 -23.20 9.82
N MET A 203 8.08 -22.79 10.41
CA MET A 203 7.80 -22.99 11.84
C MET A 203 7.46 -24.41 12.28
N PRO A 204 6.78 -25.27 11.48
CA PRO A 204 6.43 -26.61 11.93
C PRO A 204 7.64 -27.40 12.46
N GLN A 205 8.72 -27.43 11.69
CA GLN A 205 9.94 -28.14 12.09
C GLN A 205 10.63 -27.47 13.29
N TYR A 206 10.65 -26.14 13.33
CA TYR A 206 11.25 -25.40 14.44
C TYR A 206 10.52 -25.67 15.77
N ILE A 207 9.19 -25.62 15.78
CA ILE A 207 8.37 -25.93 16.96
C ILE A 207 8.59 -27.38 17.41
N GLN A 208 8.60 -28.33 16.47
CA GLN A 208 8.84 -29.73 16.80
C GLN A 208 10.21 -29.96 17.46
N ASN A 209 11.24 -29.26 16.97
CA ASN A 209 12.57 -29.32 17.57
C ASN A 209 12.59 -28.82 19.02
N ILE A 210 11.80 -27.78 19.34
CA ILE A 210 11.68 -27.28 20.71
C ILE A 210 11.01 -28.33 21.61
N TYR A 211 9.89 -28.92 21.17
CA TYR A 211 9.19 -29.93 21.96
C TYR A 211 9.99 -31.23 22.16
N ASN A 212 10.92 -31.53 21.25
CA ASN A 212 11.83 -32.66 21.39
C ASN A 212 12.96 -32.42 22.41
N ASP A 213 13.18 -31.17 22.87
CA ASP A 213 14.14 -30.90 23.94
C ASP A 213 13.66 -31.56 25.25
N ARG A 214 14.54 -32.38 25.82
CA ARG A 214 14.28 -33.12 27.07
C ARG A 214 13.98 -32.20 28.25
N LYS A 215 14.39 -30.94 28.19
CA LYS A 215 14.11 -29.91 29.21
C LYS A 215 12.66 -29.43 29.20
N ILE A 216 11.89 -29.70 28.14
CA ILE A 216 10.46 -29.36 28.09
C ILE A 216 9.63 -30.41 28.83
N PRO A 217 8.83 -30.01 29.85
CA PRO A 217 7.94 -30.91 30.58
C PRO A 217 6.99 -31.68 29.65
N HIS A 218 6.75 -32.97 29.94
CA HIS A 218 5.94 -33.85 29.08
C HIS A 218 4.51 -33.36 28.86
N ASP A 219 3.90 -32.71 29.86
CA ASP A 219 2.56 -32.11 29.84
C ASP A 219 2.47 -30.86 28.94
N ARG A 220 3.61 -30.19 28.69
CA ARG A 220 3.69 -29.05 27.77
C ARG A 220 3.96 -29.44 26.33
N ARG A 221 4.37 -30.68 26.07
CA ARG A 221 4.68 -31.14 24.71
C ARG A 221 3.40 -31.22 23.89
N ARG A 222 3.53 -30.88 22.61
CA ARG A 222 2.48 -31.00 21.60
C ARG A 222 2.98 -31.92 20.50
N THR A 223 2.05 -32.60 19.83
CA THR A 223 2.35 -33.56 18.78
C THR A 223 2.36 -32.93 17.39
N ASP A 224 1.65 -31.82 17.22
CA ASP A 224 1.55 -31.09 15.96
C ASP A 224 1.04 -29.65 16.20
N THR A 225 1.14 -28.79 15.18
CA THR A 225 0.69 -27.39 15.20
C THR A 225 -0.20 -27.08 14.00
N HIS A 226 -1.44 -26.63 14.26
CA HIS A 226 -2.32 -26.07 13.23
C HIS A 226 -2.05 -24.58 13.07
N PHE A 227 -1.82 -24.11 11.85
CA PHE A 227 -1.56 -22.70 11.54
C PHE A 227 -2.77 -22.07 10.85
N GLU A 228 -3.26 -20.97 11.40
CA GLU A 228 -4.39 -20.22 10.89
C GLU A 228 -4.03 -18.75 10.70
N TYR A 229 -4.51 -18.12 9.63
CA TYR A 229 -4.34 -16.69 9.36
C TYR A 229 -5.70 -16.01 9.30
N LEU A 230 -5.85 -14.95 10.09
CA LEU A 230 -7.04 -14.08 10.06
C LEU A 230 -6.60 -12.63 9.92
N CYS A 231 -7.23 -11.90 9.00
CA CYS A 231 -7.04 -10.48 8.81
C CYS A 231 -8.29 -9.72 9.20
N ILE A 232 -8.17 -8.81 10.17
CA ILE A 232 -9.23 -7.93 10.64
C ILE A 232 -8.90 -6.53 10.16
N ASP A 233 -9.51 -6.14 9.05
CA ASP A 233 -9.40 -4.78 8.49
C ASP A 233 -10.39 -3.82 9.15
N PHE A 234 -9.91 -2.89 9.97
CA PHE A 234 -10.76 -1.87 10.61
C PHE A 234 -11.18 -0.72 9.68
N GLY A 235 -10.64 -0.65 8.46
CA GLY A 235 -10.99 0.35 7.44
C GLY A 235 -12.29 0.02 6.73
N ASN A 236 -12.32 -1.09 5.98
CA ASN A 236 -13.46 -1.43 5.12
C ASN A 236 -14.23 -2.67 5.58
N GLY A 237 -13.58 -3.64 6.22
CA GLY A 237 -14.22 -4.91 6.62
C GLY A 237 -14.95 -4.88 7.96
N HIS A 238 -14.23 -4.53 9.03
CA HIS A 238 -14.58 -4.72 10.44
C HIS A 238 -14.61 -3.40 11.22
N ARG A 239 -15.02 -2.32 10.55
CA ARG A 239 -14.98 -0.95 11.07
C ARG A 239 -15.63 -0.82 12.45
N LEU A 240 -15.02 0.00 13.31
CA LEU A 240 -15.60 0.40 14.60
C LEU A 240 -16.72 1.40 14.40
N THR A 241 -17.79 1.24 15.17
CA THR A 241 -18.98 2.09 15.11
C THR A 241 -19.38 2.56 16.51
N ARG A 242 -20.39 3.42 16.59
CA ARG A 242 -20.96 3.81 17.89
C ARG A 242 -21.61 2.65 18.64
N GLN A 243 -21.94 1.54 17.96
CA GLN A 243 -22.50 0.35 18.61
C GLN A 243 -21.45 -0.45 19.40
N ASP A 244 -20.16 -0.16 19.22
CA ASP A 244 -19.08 -0.80 19.97
C ASP A 244 -18.83 -0.10 21.33
N TYR A 245 -19.40 1.10 21.56
CA TYR A 245 -19.24 1.81 22.84
C TYR A 245 -19.84 1.02 24.02
N GLY A 246 -19.08 0.93 25.11
CA GLY A 246 -19.48 0.22 26.32
C GLY A 246 -19.46 -1.31 26.20
N ILE A 247 -19.02 -1.87 25.06
CA ILE A 247 -18.76 -3.30 24.92
C ILE A 247 -17.32 -3.58 25.35
N ASP A 248 -17.10 -4.68 26.07
CA ASP A 248 -15.77 -5.11 26.47
C ASP A 248 -14.84 -5.37 25.25
N ALA A 249 -13.59 -4.94 25.35
CA ALA A 249 -12.60 -5.05 24.26
C ALA A 249 -12.38 -6.49 23.79
N SER A 250 -12.46 -7.47 24.70
CA SER A 250 -12.35 -8.89 24.38
C SER A 250 -13.53 -9.37 23.52
N ILE A 251 -14.74 -8.88 23.82
CA ILE A 251 -15.94 -9.16 23.02
C ILE A 251 -15.83 -8.48 21.65
N ILE A 252 -15.36 -7.23 21.59
CA ILE A 252 -15.17 -6.48 20.34
C ILE A 252 -14.22 -7.21 19.37
N ILE A 253 -13.09 -7.73 19.88
CA ILE A 253 -12.17 -8.57 19.10
C ILE A 253 -12.83 -9.90 18.74
N GLY A 254 -13.42 -10.60 19.72
CA GLY A 254 -13.98 -11.93 19.51
C GLY A 254 -15.11 -11.94 18.48
N LEU A 255 -15.95 -10.91 18.43
CA LEU A 255 -16.95 -10.72 17.37
C LEU A 255 -16.33 -10.65 15.97
N ARG A 256 -15.24 -9.90 15.82
CA ARG A 256 -14.55 -9.73 14.53
C ARG A 256 -13.83 -11.00 14.10
N ILE A 257 -13.22 -11.72 15.05
CA ILE A 257 -12.62 -13.04 14.79
C ILE A 257 -13.70 -14.07 14.43
N ALA A 258 -14.83 -14.06 15.14
CA ALA A 258 -15.94 -14.97 14.86
C ALA A 258 -16.49 -14.74 13.45
N HIS A 259 -16.68 -13.48 13.05
CA HIS A 259 -17.06 -13.13 11.69
C HIS A 259 -16.01 -13.59 10.66
N ALA A 260 -14.75 -13.18 10.84
CA ALA A 260 -13.67 -13.49 9.89
C ALA A 260 -13.44 -15.00 9.70
N PHE A 261 -13.61 -15.80 10.76
CA PHE A 261 -13.40 -17.24 10.69
C PHE A 261 -14.65 -18.01 10.24
N PHE A 262 -15.82 -17.76 10.84
CA PHE A 262 -17.02 -18.59 10.64
C PHE A 262 -17.94 -18.09 9.52
N ILE A 263 -17.84 -16.83 9.13
CA ILE A 263 -18.77 -16.19 8.18
C ILE A 263 -18.05 -15.78 6.91
N GLU A 264 -17.07 -14.87 7.00
CA GLU A 264 -16.43 -14.22 5.85
C GLU A 264 -15.80 -15.20 4.85
N LYS A 265 -15.29 -16.33 5.33
CA LYS A 265 -14.67 -17.36 4.47
C LYS A 265 -15.67 -18.11 3.58
N GLU A 266 -16.94 -18.22 4.01
CA GLU A 266 -17.93 -19.10 3.39
C GLU A 266 -19.20 -18.37 2.90
N TYR A 267 -19.50 -17.20 3.47
CA TYR A 267 -20.75 -16.46 3.27
C TYR A 267 -20.45 -15.04 2.81
N GLY A 268 -21.30 -14.51 1.93
CA GLY A 268 -21.18 -13.13 1.42
C GLY A 268 -21.70 -12.06 2.40
N MET A 269 -21.83 -12.41 3.68
CA MET A 269 -22.37 -11.54 4.72
C MET A 269 -21.27 -10.61 5.23
N THR A 270 -21.54 -9.32 5.23
CA THR A 270 -20.64 -8.29 5.78
C THR A 270 -20.65 -8.30 7.31
N PHE A 271 -19.61 -7.71 7.93
CA PHE A 271 -19.55 -7.61 9.39
C PHE A 271 -20.74 -6.83 9.98
N GLN A 272 -21.25 -5.82 9.28
CA GLN A 272 -22.41 -5.06 9.74
C GLN A 272 -23.70 -5.89 9.69
N GLU A 273 -23.91 -6.68 8.65
CA GLU A 273 -25.04 -7.61 8.57
C GLU A 273 -24.95 -8.69 9.66
N PHE A 274 -23.74 -9.23 9.89
CA PHE A 274 -23.47 -10.15 10.99
C PHE A 274 -23.81 -9.53 12.35
N ARG A 275 -23.42 -8.26 12.57
CA ARG A 275 -23.73 -7.50 13.79
C ARG A 275 -25.23 -7.28 13.96
N ILE A 276 -25.96 -6.89 12.92
CA ILE A 276 -27.42 -6.73 12.95
C ILE A 276 -28.09 -8.07 13.29
N ALA A 277 -27.61 -9.17 12.68
CA ALA A 277 -28.14 -10.50 12.96
C ALA A 277 -27.91 -10.96 14.41
N LEU A 278 -26.91 -10.39 15.09
CA LEU A 278 -26.59 -10.62 16.50
C LEU A 278 -27.39 -9.75 17.48
N GLU A 279 -28.02 -8.65 17.06
CA GLU A 279 -28.71 -7.72 17.97
C GLU A 279 -29.83 -8.41 18.78
N ARG A 280 -30.51 -9.39 18.18
CA ARG A 280 -31.52 -10.24 18.84
C ARG A 280 -30.96 -11.18 19.92
N TYR A 281 -29.63 -11.29 20.03
CA TYR A 281 -28.92 -12.12 20.99
C TYR A 281 -28.00 -11.29 21.90
N ARG A 282 -28.34 -10.02 22.13
CA ARG A 282 -27.51 -9.07 22.89
C ARG A 282 -27.09 -9.59 24.27
N ASP A 283 -28.00 -10.26 24.96
CA ASP A 283 -27.75 -10.83 26.30
C ASP A 283 -26.75 -12.01 26.27
N SER A 284 -26.46 -12.55 25.09
CA SER A 284 -25.49 -13.63 24.87
C SER A 284 -24.13 -13.14 24.33
N PHE A 285 -23.86 -11.82 24.34
CA PHE A 285 -22.59 -11.27 23.83
C PHE A 285 -21.35 -11.78 24.59
N ASN A 286 -21.52 -12.19 25.85
CA ASN A 286 -20.44 -12.84 26.61
C ASN A 286 -19.93 -14.13 25.93
N ASN A 287 -20.73 -14.78 25.08
CA ASN A 287 -20.32 -15.94 24.29
C ASN A 287 -19.34 -15.58 23.17
N PHE A 288 -19.13 -14.29 22.90
CA PHE A 288 -18.19 -13.77 21.91
C PHE A 288 -16.93 -13.19 22.55
N HIS A 289 -16.68 -13.44 23.83
CA HIS A 289 -15.40 -13.09 24.46
C HIS A 289 -14.25 -13.80 23.73
N PHE A 290 -13.11 -13.11 23.55
CA PHE A 290 -12.01 -13.57 22.70
C PHE A 290 -11.56 -15.00 23.02
N ASN A 291 -11.41 -15.34 24.31
CA ASN A 291 -11.04 -16.69 24.75
C ASN A 291 -12.06 -17.78 24.38
N VAL A 292 -13.36 -17.47 24.48
CA VAL A 292 -14.45 -18.37 24.10
C VAL A 292 -14.37 -18.63 22.61
N VAL A 293 -14.23 -17.58 21.79
CA VAL A 293 -14.14 -17.69 20.33
C VAL A 293 -12.93 -18.53 19.90
N ILE A 294 -11.76 -18.35 20.51
CA ILE A 294 -10.59 -19.20 20.24
C ILE A 294 -10.86 -20.68 20.60
N GLY A 295 -11.54 -20.93 21.71
CA GLY A 295 -11.99 -22.27 22.09
C GLY A 295 -12.95 -22.89 21.06
N GLU A 296 -13.91 -22.13 20.57
CA GLU A 296 -14.88 -22.56 19.56
C GLU A 296 -14.23 -22.80 18.19
N ILE A 297 -13.22 -22.00 17.80
CA ILE A 297 -12.42 -22.25 16.59
C ILE A 297 -11.67 -23.58 16.69
N ARG A 298 -11.01 -23.84 17.84
CA ARG A 298 -10.34 -25.13 18.07
C ARG A 298 -11.28 -26.33 17.95
N LYS A 299 -12.50 -26.19 18.52
CA LYS A 299 -13.55 -27.22 18.39
C LYS A 299 -13.98 -27.40 16.94
N ALA A 300 -14.20 -26.32 16.20
CA ALA A 300 -14.59 -26.38 14.79
C ALA A 300 -13.52 -27.03 13.89
N LEU A 301 -12.24 -26.84 14.24
CA LEU A 301 -11.09 -27.46 13.57
C LEU A 301 -10.77 -28.88 14.08
N ASN A 302 -11.54 -29.43 15.03
CA ASN A 302 -11.33 -30.73 15.66
C ASN A 302 -9.93 -30.89 16.31
N LEU A 303 -9.38 -29.82 16.88
CA LEU A 303 -8.04 -29.83 17.49
C LEU A 303 -8.09 -30.37 18.92
N SER A 304 -7.34 -31.44 19.19
CA SER A 304 -7.18 -31.97 20.55
C SER A 304 -6.19 -31.15 21.39
N ASP A 305 -6.11 -31.41 22.69
CA ASP A 305 -5.17 -30.69 23.57
C ASP A 305 -3.69 -30.96 23.27
N LYS A 306 -3.41 -32.02 22.50
CA LYS A 306 -2.07 -32.32 22.00
C LYS A 306 -1.68 -31.47 20.78
N HIS A 307 -2.62 -30.75 20.16
CA HIS A 307 -2.36 -29.87 19.04
C HIS A 307 -2.24 -28.41 19.51
N LEU A 308 -1.13 -27.77 19.15
CA LEU A 308 -1.01 -26.33 19.29
C LEU A 308 -1.83 -25.63 18.19
N PHE A 309 -2.72 -24.72 18.56
CA PHE A 309 -3.37 -23.83 17.62
C PHE A 309 -2.57 -22.53 17.50
N PHE A 310 -1.90 -22.32 16.38
CA PHE A 310 -1.17 -21.09 16.07
C PHE A 310 -2.05 -20.17 15.23
N LEU A 311 -2.51 -19.07 15.82
CA LEU A 311 -3.25 -18.04 15.10
C LEU A 311 -2.34 -16.85 14.79
N TYR A 312 -2.10 -16.60 13.52
CA TYR A 312 -1.50 -15.35 13.04
C TYR A 312 -2.62 -14.31 12.88
N LEU A 313 -2.73 -13.41 13.86
CA LEU A 313 -3.80 -12.40 13.92
C LEU A 313 -3.31 -11.07 13.34
N HIS A 314 -3.71 -10.81 12.10
CA HIS A 314 -3.40 -9.56 11.41
C HIS A 314 -4.48 -8.52 11.70
N ILE A 315 -4.12 -7.45 12.42
CA ILE A 315 -4.99 -6.29 12.64
C ILE A 315 -4.55 -5.18 11.69
N ASP A 316 -5.35 -4.90 10.67
CA ASP A 316 -5.07 -3.88 9.66
C ASP A 316 -5.85 -2.58 9.97
N GLU A 317 -5.30 -1.47 9.49
CA GLU A 317 -5.72 -0.10 9.76
C GLU A 317 -5.86 0.20 11.27
N PHE A 318 -4.92 -0.27 12.10
CA PHE A 318 -4.99 -0.15 13.57
C PHE A 318 -5.13 1.30 14.07
N GLN A 319 -4.68 2.30 13.30
CA GLN A 319 -4.81 3.71 13.69
C GLN A 319 -6.27 4.16 13.80
N LEU A 320 -7.20 3.42 13.18
CA LEU A 320 -8.63 3.70 13.30
C LEU A 320 -9.15 3.31 14.69
N ILE A 321 -8.51 2.34 15.36
CA ILE A 321 -8.81 1.99 16.75
C ILE A 321 -8.35 3.12 17.68
N ASP A 322 -7.13 3.63 17.48
CA ASP A 322 -6.61 4.79 18.22
C ASP A 322 -7.47 6.06 18.01
N SER A 323 -7.89 6.31 16.77
CA SER A 323 -8.78 7.43 16.46
C SER A 323 -10.14 7.27 17.14
N TRP A 324 -10.67 6.06 17.17
CA TRP A 324 -11.93 5.76 17.86
C TRP A 324 -11.81 5.95 19.38
N ASP A 325 -10.70 5.54 19.99
CA ASP A 325 -10.43 5.74 21.43
C ASP A 325 -10.41 7.23 21.81
N LYS A 326 -9.89 8.09 20.93
CA LYS A 326 -9.88 9.55 21.12
C LYS A 326 -11.28 10.17 21.03
N GLU A 327 -12.19 9.52 20.30
CA GLU A 327 -13.59 9.95 20.17
C GLU A 327 -14.52 9.30 21.21
N ASP A 328 -14.04 8.34 21.98
CA ASP A 328 -14.83 7.63 22.97
C ASP A 328 -15.21 8.54 24.15
N LYS A 329 -16.52 8.78 24.28
CA LYS A 329 -17.13 9.60 25.33
C LYS A 329 -17.71 8.77 26.47
N SER A 330 -17.48 7.46 26.49
CA SER A 330 -17.88 6.60 27.61
C SER A 330 -17.16 7.02 28.90
N ASN A 331 -17.81 6.74 30.04
CA ASN A 331 -17.26 7.06 31.35
C ASN A 331 -17.24 5.81 32.25
N PRO A 332 -16.06 5.24 32.56
CA PRO A 332 -14.74 5.65 32.07
C PRO A 332 -14.52 5.31 30.58
N PRO A 333 -13.59 5.98 29.88
CA PRO A 333 -13.24 5.65 28.50
C PRO A 333 -12.81 4.17 28.36
N THR A 334 -13.22 3.52 27.27
CA THR A 334 -13.02 2.09 27.04
C THR A 334 -11.54 1.71 26.92
N LYS A 335 -10.67 2.63 26.47
CA LYS A 335 -9.24 2.38 26.17
C LYS A 335 -9.07 1.10 25.33
N LEU A 336 -9.84 1.02 24.25
CA LEU A 336 -10.01 -0.17 23.43
C LEU A 336 -8.67 -0.71 22.96
N PHE A 337 -7.80 0.11 22.38
CA PHE A 337 -6.55 -0.36 21.81
C PHE A 337 -5.64 -1.01 22.87
N TYR A 338 -5.53 -0.39 24.04
CA TYR A 338 -4.78 -0.94 25.18
C TYR A 338 -5.36 -2.29 25.63
N ASN A 339 -6.68 -2.34 25.86
CA ASN A 339 -7.36 -3.53 26.36
C ASN A 339 -7.35 -4.66 25.31
N MET A 340 -7.41 -4.34 24.02
CA MET A 340 -7.25 -5.30 22.94
C MET A 340 -5.88 -5.98 22.97
N ILE A 341 -4.80 -5.19 23.05
CA ILE A 341 -3.43 -5.72 23.14
C ILE A 341 -3.26 -6.53 24.43
N HIS A 342 -3.84 -6.08 25.54
CA HIS A 342 -3.83 -6.82 26.80
C HIS A 342 -4.43 -8.22 26.64
N ASN A 343 -5.65 -8.32 26.11
CA ASN A 343 -6.34 -9.59 25.89
C ASN A 343 -5.60 -10.51 24.92
N ILE A 344 -5.01 -9.96 23.85
CA ILE A 344 -4.18 -10.73 22.91
C ILE A 344 -2.90 -11.24 23.59
N SER A 345 -2.28 -10.42 24.45
CA SER A 345 -1.02 -10.77 25.12
C SER A 345 -1.14 -12.00 26.02
N GLU A 346 -2.31 -12.28 26.57
CA GLU A 346 -2.54 -13.49 27.38
C GLU A 346 -2.26 -14.76 26.57
N PHE A 347 -2.63 -14.78 25.29
CA PHE A 347 -2.37 -15.89 24.37
C PHE A 347 -0.93 -15.95 23.86
N MET A 348 -0.15 -14.86 23.98
CA MET A 348 1.29 -14.87 23.71
C MET A 348 2.09 -15.40 24.91
N LEU A 349 1.70 -15.03 26.12
CA LEU A 349 2.44 -15.31 27.36
C LEU A 349 2.13 -16.72 27.90
N LYS A 350 0.91 -16.91 28.41
CA LYS A 350 0.45 -18.15 29.04
C LYS A 350 -1.05 -18.26 28.82
N SER A 351 -1.44 -19.02 27.80
CA SER A 351 -2.85 -19.31 27.52
C SER A 351 -3.35 -20.49 28.35
N ALA A 352 -4.59 -20.40 28.82
CA ALA A 352 -5.30 -21.54 29.41
C ALA A 352 -5.67 -22.59 28.35
N LEU A 353 -5.73 -22.19 27.07
CA LEU A 353 -5.95 -23.09 25.95
C LEU A 353 -4.61 -23.47 25.31
N PRO A 354 -4.52 -24.62 24.61
CA PRO A 354 -3.36 -24.98 23.77
C PRO A 354 -3.28 -24.10 22.50
N ALA A 355 -3.32 -22.79 22.67
CA ALA A 355 -3.38 -21.80 21.61
C ALA A 355 -2.30 -20.73 21.81
N PHE A 356 -1.67 -20.34 20.71
CA PHE A 356 -0.73 -19.24 20.64
C PHE A 356 -1.21 -18.25 19.58
N VAL A 357 -1.23 -16.96 19.93
CA VAL A 357 -1.65 -15.91 19.00
C VAL A 357 -0.45 -15.02 18.71
N GLN A 358 -0.02 -14.96 17.45
CA GLN A 358 1.00 -14.02 16.97
C GLN A 358 0.30 -12.81 16.35
N PRO A 359 0.26 -11.65 17.04
CA PRO A 359 -0.29 -10.44 16.46
C PRO A 359 0.67 -9.80 15.47
N PHE A 360 0.09 -9.29 14.38
CA PHE A 360 0.74 -8.41 13.41
C PHE A 360 -0.17 -7.18 13.20
N LEU A 361 0.31 -6.00 13.56
CA LEU A 361 -0.42 -4.74 13.38
C LEU A 361 0.06 -4.07 12.10
N SER A 362 -0.86 -3.68 11.23
CA SER A 362 -0.54 -2.85 10.07
C SER A 362 -1.42 -1.61 9.99
N GLY A 363 -0.82 -0.50 9.55
CA GLY A 363 -1.51 0.79 9.57
C GLY A 363 -0.61 1.95 9.18
N THR A 364 -1.13 3.16 9.34
CA THR A 364 -0.45 4.40 8.91
C THR A 364 0.16 5.20 10.05
N ALA A 365 -0.22 4.94 11.31
CA ALA A 365 0.19 5.77 12.46
C ALA A 365 0.94 4.98 13.55
N PRO A 366 2.23 4.64 13.36
CA PRO A 366 3.01 3.88 14.36
C PRO A 366 3.13 4.57 15.73
N LEU A 367 2.88 5.88 15.83
CA LEU A 367 2.88 6.62 17.10
C LEU A 367 1.85 6.09 18.11
N ALA A 368 0.65 5.72 17.65
CA ALA A 368 -0.37 5.14 18.52
C ALA A 368 0.13 3.87 19.22
N VAL A 369 0.97 3.08 18.55
CA VAL A 369 1.62 1.91 19.13
C VAL A 369 2.71 2.31 20.12
N ILE A 370 3.48 3.37 19.83
CA ILE A 370 4.56 3.83 20.71
C ILE A 370 4.02 4.26 22.07
N GLU A 371 2.89 4.98 22.11
CA GLU A 371 2.23 5.36 23.37
C GLU A 371 1.83 4.12 24.20
N GLN A 372 1.37 3.05 23.54
CA GLN A 372 1.02 1.78 24.20
C GLN A 372 2.24 0.93 24.59
N LYS A 373 3.37 1.09 23.89
CA LYS A 373 4.60 0.33 24.12
C LYS A 373 5.09 0.51 25.56
N GLU A 374 4.96 1.70 26.14
CA GLU A 374 5.47 1.97 27.49
C GLU A 374 4.68 1.21 28.57
N ALA A 375 3.37 1.06 28.40
CA ALA A 375 2.46 0.49 29.42
C ALA A 375 2.16 -1.02 29.28
N SER A 376 2.63 -1.68 28.22
CA SER A 376 2.29 -3.08 27.93
C SER A 376 3.23 -4.12 28.55
N ARG A 377 2.73 -5.36 28.75
CA ARG A 377 3.50 -6.52 29.24
C ARG A 377 4.34 -7.22 28.15
N ILE A 378 4.25 -6.75 26.91
CA ILE A 378 4.91 -7.32 25.72
C ILE A 378 5.66 -6.23 24.96
N SER A 379 6.63 -6.62 24.14
CA SER A 379 7.42 -5.68 23.33
C SER A 379 6.82 -5.52 21.93
N PHE A 380 7.14 -4.39 21.28
CA PHE A 380 6.75 -4.11 19.90
C PHE A 380 8.00 -4.02 19.04
N LEU A 381 8.01 -4.79 17.95
CA LEU A 381 9.00 -4.70 16.89
C LEU A 381 8.39 -3.98 15.70
N PHE A 382 8.94 -2.83 15.35
CA PHE A 382 8.58 -2.14 14.12
C PHE A 382 9.33 -2.80 12.96
N VAL A 383 8.58 -3.30 11.98
CA VAL A 383 9.10 -3.95 10.78
C VAL A 383 8.83 -3.07 9.58
N ASP A 384 9.90 -2.76 8.85
CA ASP A 384 9.79 -1.97 7.62
C ASP A 384 9.06 -2.79 6.55
N CYS A 385 8.10 -2.15 5.88
CA CYS A 385 7.44 -2.72 4.70
C CYS A 385 8.18 -2.19 3.46
N PRO A 386 9.15 -2.93 2.89
CA PRO A 386 9.92 -2.42 1.77
C PRO A 386 9.04 -2.23 0.53
N LEU A 387 9.45 -1.34 -0.37
CA LEU A 387 8.87 -1.29 -1.72
C LEU A 387 9.23 -2.57 -2.48
N LEU A 388 8.46 -2.87 -3.54
CA LEU A 388 8.79 -3.99 -4.42
C LEU A 388 10.11 -3.66 -5.14
N ASN A 389 11.06 -4.58 -5.06
CA ASN A 389 12.24 -4.52 -5.91
C ASN A 389 11.89 -4.90 -7.35
N ASP A 390 12.76 -4.54 -8.29
CA ASP A 390 12.56 -4.83 -9.71
C ASP A 390 12.27 -6.33 -9.97
N GLN A 391 12.93 -7.24 -9.25
CA GLN A 391 12.72 -8.69 -9.38
C GLN A 391 11.26 -9.08 -9.08
N SER A 392 10.70 -8.53 -8.02
CA SER A 392 9.31 -8.79 -7.63
C SER A 392 8.34 -8.23 -8.67
N ILE A 393 8.60 -7.03 -9.19
CA ILE A 393 7.79 -6.39 -10.23
C ILE A 393 7.77 -7.25 -11.50
N ILE A 394 8.93 -7.75 -11.93
CA ILE A 394 9.07 -8.60 -13.12
C ILE A 394 8.34 -9.93 -12.95
N ARG A 395 8.51 -10.61 -11.80
CA ARG A 395 7.81 -11.88 -11.51
C ARG A 395 6.29 -11.72 -11.45
N ILE A 396 5.80 -10.60 -10.90
CA ILE A 396 4.37 -10.27 -10.92
C ILE A 396 3.89 -10.07 -12.37
N THR A 397 4.69 -9.39 -13.21
CA THR A 397 4.35 -9.19 -14.61
C THR A 397 4.35 -10.51 -15.39
N ASP A 398 5.32 -11.40 -15.11
CA ASP A 398 5.38 -12.75 -15.70
C ASP A 398 4.17 -13.60 -15.37
N HIS A 399 3.67 -13.52 -14.14
CA HIS A 399 2.42 -14.19 -13.76
C HIS A 399 1.24 -13.74 -14.61
N PHE A 400 1.13 -12.44 -14.91
CA PHE A 400 0.08 -11.95 -15.80
C PHE A 400 0.35 -12.29 -17.27
N ALA A 401 1.61 -12.30 -17.70
CA ALA A 401 1.99 -12.74 -19.03
C ALA A 401 1.60 -14.20 -19.28
N GLU A 402 1.84 -15.07 -18.29
CA GLU A 402 1.34 -16.46 -18.28
C GLU A 402 -0.19 -16.50 -18.34
N LYS A 403 -0.85 -15.84 -17.39
CA LYS A 403 -2.30 -15.86 -17.24
C LYS A 403 -3.05 -15.39 -18.50
N PHE A 404 -2.46 -14.44 -19.24
CA PHE A 404 -3.06 -13.84 -20.42
C PHE A 404 -2.45 -14.34 -21.73
N ASN A 405 -1.68 -15.43 -21.72
CA ASN A 405 -1.08 -16.05 -22.90
C ASN A 405 -0.26 -15.07 -23.75
N ALA A 406 0.58 -14.26 -23.10
CA ALA A 406 1.52 -13.38 -23.80
C ALA A 406 2.48 -14.20 -24.68
N GLY A 407 2.86 -13.67 -25.84
CA GLY A 407 3.77 -14.35 -26.74
C GLY A 407 5.15 -14.55 -26.12
N ILE A 408 5.77 -15.66 -26.48
CA ILE A 408 7.11 -16.05 -26.06
C ILE A 408 8.05 -15.94 -27.27
N ALA A 409 9.26 -15.47 -27.04
CA ALA A 409 10.36 -15.51 -27.99
C ALA A 409 11.60 -16.04 -27.25
N ASN A 410 12.18 -17.11 -27.78
CA ASN A 410 13.39 -17.74 -27.23
C ASN A 410 13.33 -17.99 -25.71
N TYR A 411 12.34 -18.74 -25.22
CA TYR A 411 12.23 -19.08 -23.79
C TYR A 411 11.99 -17.89 -22.83
N ALA A 412 11.61 -16.71 -23.33
CA ALA A 412 11.17 -15.57 -22.52
C ALA A 412 9.94 -14.87 -23.11
N TYR A 413 9.14 -14.24 -22.26
CA TYR A 413 8.00 -13.45 -22.73
C TYR A 413 8.44 -12.24 -23.55
N LYS A 414 7.76 -11.98 -24.67
CA LYS A 414 8.06 -10.88 -25.59
C LYS A 414 7.99 -9.50 -24.93
N TRP A 415 7.13 -9.32 -23.92
CA TRP A 415 7.01 -8.06 -23.19
C TRP A 415 8.33 -7.59 -22.57
N LYS A 416 9.23 -8.52 -22.20
CA LYS A 416 10.55 -8.21 -21.60
C LYS A 416 11.50 -7.52 -22.57
N TYR A 417 11.24 -7.59 -23.87
CA TYR A 417 12.00 -6.89 -24.90
C TYR A 417 11.47 -5.47 -25.17
N CYS A 418 10.34 -5.08 -24.55
CA CYS A 418 9.79 -3.74 -24.68
C CYS A 418 10.37 -2.80 -23.61
N ARG A 419 11.24 -1.87 -24.03
CA ARG A 419 11.88 -0.90 -23.13
C ARG A 419 10.86 0.02 -22.46
N GLN A 420 9.84 0.48 -23.18
CA GLN A 420 8.82 1.39 -22.65
C GLN A 420 7.96 0.72 -21.57
N MET A 421 7.62 -0.56 -21.74
CA MET A 421 6.90 -1.33 -20.70
C MET A 421 7.74 -1.45 -19.42
N LEU A 422 9.04 -1.72 -19.55
CA LEU A 422 9.95 -1.78 -18.40
C LEU A 422 10.10 -0.41 -17.71
N GLN A 423 10.11 0.69 -18.47
CA GLN A 423 10.11 2.03 -17.91
C GLN A 423 8.82 2.32 -17.13
N LEU A 424 7.63 1.99 -17.67
CA LEU A 424 6.34 2.13 -16.96
C LEU A 424 6.35 1.37 -15.63
N LEU A 425 6.91 0.16 -15.62
CA LEU A 425 7.06 -0.67 -14.42
C LEU A 425 7.98 0.01 -13.40
N ARG A 426 9.12 0.57 -13.83
CA ARG A 426 10.04 1.32 -12.95
C ARG A 426 9.48 2.63 -12.44
N ASP A 427 8.67 3.33 -13.23
CA ASP A 427 8.02 4.59 -12.85
C ASP A 427 7.08 4.43 -11.65
N THR A 428 6.62 3.19 -11.37
CA THR A 428 5.87 2.86 -10.16
C THR A 428 6.69 3.04 -8.88
N GLY A 429 8.02 3.14 -8.99
CA GLY A 429 8.94 3.23 -7.86
C GLY A 429 8.88 2.03 -6.92
N GLY A 430 8.35 0.89 -7.37
CA GLY A 430 8.11 -0.28 -6.52
C GLY A 430 6.90 -0.18 -5.60
N LEU A 431 6.10 0.88 -5.69
CA LEU A 431 4.86 1.01 -4.92
C LEU A 431 3.81 0.00 -5.43
N PRO A 432 3.40 -1.01 -4.62
CA PRO A 432 2.45 -2.03 -5.07
C PRO A 432 1.14 -1.45 -5.60
N ARG A 433 0.65 -0.36 -5.00
CA ARG A 433 -0.58 0.28 -5.50
C ARG A 433 -0.40 0.93 -6.86
N ALA A 434 0.74 1.58 -7.13
CA ALA A 434 1.02 2.12 -8.46
C ALA A 434 1.15 1.01 -9.50
N LEU A 435 1.82 -0.10 -9.15
CA LEU A 435 1.90 -1.28 -10.01
C LEU A 435 0.53 -1.90 -10.30
N GLN A 436 -0.33 -2.01 -9.29
CA GLN A 436 -1.71 -2.47 -9.49
C GLN A 436 -2.48 -1.54 -10.44
N ARG A 437 -2.34 -0.22 -10.30
CA ARG A 437 -3.00 0.75 -11.19
C ARG A 437 -2.50 0.64 -12.62
N LEU A 438 -1.20 0.43 -12.82
CA LEU A 438 -0.63 0.14 -14.13
C LEU A 438 -1.28 -1.09 -14.75
N PHE A 439 -1.39 -2.21 -14.04
CA PHE A 439 -2.04 -3.40 -14.57
C PHE A 439 -3.54 -3.23 -14.84
N ILE A 440 -4.25 -2.43 -14.03
CA ILE A 440 -5.66 -2.11 -14.31
C ILE A 440 -5.78 -1.33 -15.63
N VAL A 441 -4.88 -0.39 -15.90
CA VAL A 441 -4.85 0.36 -17.15
C VAL A 441 -4.49 -0.55 -18.33
N CYS A 442 -3.51 -1.44 -18.17
CA CYS A 442 -3.09 -2.35 -19.22
C CYS A 442 -4.12 -3.44 -19.52
N PHE A 443 -4.71 -4.06 -18.51
CA PHE A 443 -5.51 -5.29 -18.65
C PHE A 443 -7.01 -5.09 -18.45
N GLY A 444 -7.44 -3.89 -18.05
CA GLY A 444 -8.81 -3.60 -17.63
C GLY A 444 -9.10 -4.11 -16.22
N ALA A 445 -10.03 -3.48 -15.49
CA ALA A 445 -10.32 -3.83 -14.10
C ALA A 445 -10.80 -5.28 -13.89
N ASP A 446 -11.39 -5.90 -14.92
CA ASP A 446 -11.81 -7.30 -14.94
C ASP A 446 -10.78 -8.24 -15.59
N GLY A 447 -9.62 -7.72 -16.00
CA GLY A 447 -8.52 -8.43 -16.65
C GLY A 447 -8.80 -8.92 -18.07
N LYS A 448 -10.00 -8.67 -18.64
CA LYS A 448 -10.38 -9.22 -19.95
C LYS A 448 -9.57 -8.66 -21.11
N GLN A 449 -8.92 -7.51 -20.93
CA GLN A 449 -8.10 -6.87 -21.96
C GLN A 449 -6.65 -7.38 -21.92
N GLY A 450 -6.28 -8.21 -20.93
CA GLY A 450 -4.89 -8.65 -20.72
C GLY A 450 -4.25 -9.28 -21.96
N ARG A 451 -4.96 -10.22 -22.62
CA ARG A 451 -4.46 -10.85 -23.85
C ARG A 451 -4.30 -9.83 -24.98
N GLY A 452 -5.33 -9.00 -25.20
CA GLY A 452 -5.32 -7.97 -26.24
C GLY A 452 -4.23 -6.92 -26.03
N PHE A 453 -3.89 -6.61 -24.77
CA PHE A 453 -2.78 -5.74 -24.43
C PHE A 453 -1.45 -6.33 -24.88
N PHE A 454 -1.15 -7.59 -24.53
CA PHE A 454 0.10 -8.22 -24.96
C PHE A 454 0.18 -8.37 -26.48
N GLU A 455 -0.92 -8.65 -27.16
CA GLU A 455 -0.97 -8.68 -28.63
C GLU A 455 -0.66 -7.30 -29.26
N LYS A 456 -1.19 -6.22 -28.69
CA LYS A 456 -0.87 -4.85 -29.12
C LYS A 456 0.58 -4.47 -28.82
N LEU A 457 1.09 -4.89 -27.67
CA LEU A 457 2.48 -4.69 -27.26
C LEU A 457 3.45 -5.30 -28.28
N GLU A 458 3.15 -6.52 -28.74
CA GLU A 458 3.94 -7.21 -29.77
C GLU A 458 3.88 -6.52 -31.13
N LYS A 459 2.72 -5.95 -31.49
CA LYS A 459 2.53 -5.19 -32.72
C LYS A 459 3.09 -3.76 -32.65
N LYS A 460 3.61 -3.33 -31.50
CA LYS A 460 4.01 -1.94 -31.22
C LYS A 460 2.88 -0.93 -31.42
N ASP A 461 1.66 -1.34 -31.09
CA ASP A 461 0.42 -0.56 -31.24
C ASP A 461 -0.08 -0.08 -29.86
N ILE A 462 0.83 0.44 -29.04
CA ILE A 462 0.54 0.96 -27.70
C ILE A 462 1.06 2.38 -27.60
N ASP A 463 0.17 3.30 -27.23
CA ASP A 463 0.54 4.63 -26.78
C ASP A 463 0.93 4.57 -25.29
N PHE A 464 2.24 4.56 -25.03
CA PHE A 464 2.77 4.51 -23.68
C PHE A 464 2.61 5.83 -22.91
N VAL A 465 2.54 6.96 -23.61
CA VAL A 465 2.28 8.27 -23.00
C VAL A 465 0.86 8.28 -22.44
N ASP A 466 -0.11 7.84 -23.24
CA ASP A 466 -1.51 7.71 -22.81
C ASP A 466 -1.64 6.72 -21.64
N CYS A 467 -0.94 5.58 -21.69
CA CYS A 467 -0.87 4.65 -20.56
C CYS A 467 -0.37 5.35 -19.29
N PHE A 468 0.75 6.08 -19.38
CA PHE A 468 1.32 6.81 -18.25
C PHE A 468 0.34 7.84 -17.67
N ILE A 469 -0.29 8.64 -18.53
CA ILE A 469 -1.26 9.68 -18.12
C ILE A 469 -2.46 9.05 -17.41
N LYS A 470 -3.02 7.95 -17.96
CA LYS A 470 -4.14 7.22 -17.32
C LYS A 470 -3.78 6.68 -15.94
N VAL A 471 -2.56 6.15 -15.77
CA VAL A 471 -2.09 5.69 -14.46
C VAL A 471 -1.90 6.87 -13.50
N LYS A 472 -1.27 7.95 -13.97
CA LYS A 472 -1.04 9.18 -13.20
C LYS A 472 -2.36 9.75 -12.66
N ASP A 473 -3.36 9.92 -13.52
CA ASP A 473 -4.65 10.50 -13.14
C ASP A 473 -5.48 9.53 -12.27
N SER A 474 -5.38 8.22 -12.50
CA SER A 474 -6.01 7.23 -11.62
C SER A 474 -5.39 7.25 -10.22
N LEU A 475 -4.07 7.46 -10.10
CA LEU A 475 -3.41 7.60 -8.81
C LEU A 475 -3.82 8.90 -8.12
N ASP A 476 -3.87 10.01 -8.86
CA ASP A 476 -4.32 11.28 -8.32
C ASP A 476 -5.76 11.20 -7.79
N LYS A 477 -6.69 10.59 -8.55
CA LYS A 477 -8.06 10.35 -8.08
C LYS A 477 -8.13 9.53 -6.78
N GLN A 478 -7.20 8.59 -6.60
CA GLN A 478 -7.17 7.74 -5.41
C GLN A 478 -6.56 8.44 -4.19
N TYR A 479 -5.54 9.26 -4.41
CA TYR A 479 -4.72 9.83 -3.34
C TYR A 479 -4.99 11.32 -3.07
N GLY A 480 -5.66 12.03 -3.99
CA GLY A 480 -5.89 13.47 -3.92
C GLY A 480 -4.59 14.28 -3.91
N ILE A 481 -3.62 13.90 -4.74
CA ILE A 481 -2.26 14.46 -4.67
C ILE A 481 -2.27 15.91 -5.11
N ARG A 482 -2.91 16.23 -6.25
CA ARG A 482 -2.99 17.63 -6.72
C ARG A 482 -3.67 18.52 -5.70
N ASP A 483 -4.84 18.13 -5.21
CA ASP A 483 -5.58 18.84 -4.16
C ASP A 483 -4.73 19.08 -2.90
N TYR A 484 -3.94 18.08 -2.48
CA TYR A 484 -3.03 18.23 -1.35
C TYR A 484 -1.92 19.23 -1.63
N VAL A 485 -1.27 19.13 -2.79
CA VAL A 485 -0.17 20.02 -3.20
C VAL A 485 -0.66 21.47 -3.32
N GLU A 486 -1.87 21.68 -3.85
CA GLU A 486 -2.49 23.01 -3.92
C GLU A 486 -2.72 23.63 -2.55
N LYS A 487 -3.23 22.84 -1.59
CA LYS A 487 -3.50 23.31 -0.22
C LYS A 487 -2.23 23.49 0.61
N ASN A 488 -1.16 22.75 0.30
CA ASN A 488 0.06 22.67 1.12
C ASN A 488 1.33 22.95 0.30
N ARG A 489 1.31 23.97 -0.57
CA ARG A 489 2.39 24.24 -1.55
C ARG A 489 3.78 24.26 -0.92
N ASN A 490 3.98 24.99 0.19
CA ASN A 490 5.29 25.11 0.84
C ASN A 490 5.82 23.76 1.37
N VAL A 491 4.96 22.95 1.97
CA VAL A 491 5.32 21.60 2.44
C VAL A 491 5.64 20.71 1.24
N ALA A 492 4.80 20.73 0.21
CA ALA A 492 5.00 19.94 -1.01
C ALA A 492 6.32 20.28 -1.72
N MET A 493 6.69 21.58 -1.76
CA MET A 493 7.99 22.05 -2.25
C MET A 493 9.15 21.42 -1.48
N LYS A 494 9.11 21.48 -0.13
CA LYS A 494 10.14 20.89 0.74
C LYS A 494 10.27 19.37 0.55
N LEU A 495 9.14 18.66 0.48
CA LEU A 495 9.12 17.22 0.23
C LEU A 495 9.77 16.85 -1.10
N MET A 496 9.44 17.59 -2.16
CA MET A 496 9.99 17.35 -3.49
C MET A 496 11.50 17.64 -3.52
N TYR A 497 11.94 18.72 -2.86
CA TYR A 497 13.37 19.03 -2.72
C TYR A 497 14.14 17.91 -2.03
N PHE A 498 13.69 17.45 -0.86
CA PHE A 498 14.36 16.36 -0.15
C PHE A 498 14.39 15.04 -0.93
N CYS A 499 13.32 14.72 -1.65
CA CYS A 499 13.24 13.52 -2.47
C CYS A 499 14.21 13.56 -3.66
N ILE A 500 14.25 14.68 -4.38
CA ILE A 500 15.10 14.83 -5.57
C ILE A 500 16.57 14.95 -5.20
N GLU A 501 16.90 15.69 -4.14
CA GLU A 501 18.30 15.82 -3.68
C GLU A 501 18.79 14.58 -2.91
N GLY A 502 17.92 13.63 -2.58
CA GLY A 502 18.29 12.45 -1.78
C GLY A 502 18.78 12.79 -0.38
N ILE A 503 18.20 13.82 0.25
CA ILE A 503 18.61 14.31 1.56
C ILE A 503 17.99 13.41 2.65
N ALA A 504 18.85 12.85 3.49
CA ALA A 504 18.41 12.07 4.65
C ALA A 504 17.91 13.00 5.76
N ILE A 505 16.73 12.69 6.31
CA ILE A 505 16.01 13.55 7.27
C ILE A 505 15.57 12.78 8.50
N GLU A 506 15.52 13.49 9.63
CA GLU A 506 14.98 12.95 10.87
C GLU A 506 13.45 12.82 10.80
N PRO A 507 12.86 11.78 11.42
CA PRO A 507 11.41 11.53 11.36
C PRO A 507 10.57 12.65 12.00
N ASN A 508 11.14 13.37 12.97
CA ASN A 508 10.47 14.46 13.68
C ASN A 508 10.77 15.84 13.05
N LYS A 509 11.45 15.90 11.91
CA LYS A 509 11.71 17.16 11.21
C LYS A 509 10.37 17.81 10.86
N CYS A 510 10.14 19.01 11.38
CA CYS A 510 8.99 19.84 11.05
C CYS A 510 9.17 20.45 9.65
N LEU A 511 8.14 20.38 8.82
CA LEU A 511 8.15 20.95 7.47
C LEU A 511 7.39 22.26 7.35
N ASP A 512 6.56 22.60 8.31
CA ASP A 512 5.83 23.86 8.34
C ASP A 512 6.05 24.56 9.67
N ASP A 513 6.78 25.66 9.65
CA ASP A 513 7.11 26.41 10.87
C ASP A 513 5.84 26.96 11.56
N ASN A 514 4.73 27.10 10.82
CA ASN A 514 3.43 27.51 11.36
C ASN A 514 2.60 26.35 11.90
N ASN A 515 3.00 25.10 11.62
CA ASN A 515 2.33 23.90 12.10
C ASN A 515 3.35 22.88 12.63
N PRO A 516 3.81 23.01 13.89
CA PRO A 516 4.79 22.12 14.49
C PRO A 516 4.39 20.64 14.51
N ALA A 517 3.09 20.34 14.45
CA ALA A 517 2.58 18.97 14.38
C ALA A 517 2.84 18.30 13.02
N LEU A 518 3.10 19.09 11.97
CA LEU A 518 3.35 18.63 10.61
C LEU A 518 4.82 18.24 10.44
N THR A 519 5.11 17.03 10.92
CA THR A 519 6.42 16.37 10.81
C THR A 519 6.45 15.39 9.63
N ILE A 520 7.65 15.00 9.20
CA ILE A 520 7.85 13.95 8.18
C ILE A 520 7.06 12.67 8.49
N ARG A 521 7.14 12.20 9.73
CA ARG A 521 6.39 11.02 10.18
C ARG A 521 4.87 11.21 10.12
N SER A 522 4.37 12.41 10.39
CA SER A 522 2.93 12.70 10.24
C SER A 522 2.47 12.69 8.78
N LEU A 523 3.32 13.12 7.84
CA LEU A 523 3.01 13.15 6.41
C LEU A 523 3.04 11.76 5.76
N GLU A 524 3.90 10.88 6.26
CA GLU A 524 3.89 9.46 5.87
C GLU A 524 2.54 8.80 6.19
N ARG A 525 1.90 9.18 7.31
CA ARG A 525 0.55 8.73 7.68
C ARG A 525 -0.50 9.21 6.69
N ASP A 526 -0.39 10.48 6.27
CA ASP A 526 -1.46 11.19 5.56
C ASP A 526 -1.45 10.98 4.02
N ARG A 527 -0.60 10.07 3.50
CA ARG A 527 -0.56 9.49 2.13
C ARG A 527 0.45 10.05 1.13
N HIS A 528 1.35 10.94 1.51
CA HIS A 528 2.05 11.74 0.51
C HIS A 528 3.47 11.29 0.19
N ILE A 529 4.10 10.51 1.06
CA ILE A 529 5.50 10.11 0.91
C ILE A 529 5.75 8.70 1.41
N ILE A 530 6.79 8.06 0.89
CA ILE A 530 7.30 6.78 1.40
C ILE A 530 8.65 7.04 2.05
N LEU A 531 8.84 6.56 3.28
CA LEU A 531 10.14 6.66 3.95
C LEU A 531 10.94 5.38 3.75
N SER A 532 12.25 5.52 3.62
CA SER A 532 13.17 4.38 3.60
C SER A 532 14.35 4.66 4.53
N SER A 533 14.57 3.74 5.47
CA SER A 533 15.63 3.87 6.47
C SER A 533 17.00 3.90 5.80
N VAL A 534 17.87 4.77 6.30
CA VAL A 534 19.30 4.77 5.96
C VAL A 534 20.02 3.93 7.02
N GLU A 535 20.83 2.95 6.61
CA GLU A 535 21.64 2.16 7.54
C GLU A 535 22.71 3.06 8.18
N GLN A 536 22.49 3.49 9.43
CA GLN A 536 23.49 4.17 10.26
C GLN A 536 23.43 3.73 11.72
N SER A 537 24.55 3.83 12.42
CA SER A 537 24.78 3.34 13.77
C SER A 537 24.02 4.12 14.86
N ALA A 538 23.31 3.34 15.69
CA ALA A 538 22.98 3.49 17.11
C ALA A 538 22.40 4.80 17.71
N ARG A 539 22.29 5.95 17.04
CA ARG A 539 21.79 7.18 17.72
C ARG A 539 20.71 8.01 17.02
N CYS A 540 20.52 7.94 15.70
CA CYS A 540 19.40 8.57 15.01
C CYS A 540 19.05 7.78 13.75
N SER A 541 17.80 7.34 13.61
CA SER A 541 17.31 6.78 12.35
C SER A 541 16.98 7.92 11.38
N LEU A 542 17.85 8.12 10.38
CA LEU A 542 17.59 9.02 9.27
C LEU A 542 16.83 8.28 8.17
N PHE A 543 15.98 8.99 7.44
CA PHE A 543 15.15 8.45 6.37
C PHE A 543 15.33 9.22 5.08
N LEU A 544 15.26 8.52 3.95
CA LEU A 544 15.08 9.13 2.63
C LEU A 544 13.59 9.19 2.28
N ILE A 545 13.18 10.25 1.58
CA ILE A 545 11.86 10.33 0.98
C ILE A 545 11.91 9.72 -0.42
N ASN A 546 11.07 8.72 -0.64
CA ASN A 546 10.85 8.10 -1.94
C ASN A 546 9.47 8.47 -2.47
N MET A 547 9.42 8.87 -3.74
CA MET A 547 8.19 9.11 -4.50
C MET A 547 8.28 8.43 -5.86
N PRO A 548 7.24 7.70 -6.30
CA PRO A 548 7.14 7.22 -7.67
C PRO A 548 7.25 8.40 -8.66
N PHE A 549 7.76 8.14 -9.87
CA PHE A 549 7.88 9.19 -10.88
C PHE A 549 6.52 9.81 -11.24
N TYR A 550 5.44 9.03 -11.17
CA TYR A 550 4.06 9.51 -11.27
C TYR A 550 3.76 10.65 -10.28
N PHE A 551 4.25 10.55 -9.04
CA PHE A 551 4.00 11.56 -8.02
C PHE A 551 4.82 12.82 -8.28
N ILE A 552 6.08 12.68 -8.74
CA ILE A 552 6.89 13.83 -9.16
C ILE A 552 6.20 14.62 -10.27
N CYS A 553 5.60 13.93 -11.24
CA CYS A 553 4.83 14.58 -12.30
C CYS A 553 3.60 15.31 -11.75
N LEU A 554 2.82 14.69 -10.85
CA LEU A 554 1.66 15.31 -10.21
C LEU A 554 2.03 16.55 -9.37
N TYR A 555 3.16 16.50 -8.67
CA TYR A 555 3.68 17.64 -7.93
C TYR A 555 4.08 18.76 -8.89
N ASN A 556 4.80 18.45 -9.99
CA ASN A 556 5.18 19.45 -10.98
C ASN A 556 3.98 20.08 -11.70
N ASP A 557 2.91 19.31 -11.98
CA ASP A 557 1.67 19.82 -12.61
C ASP A 557 1.07 21.01 -11.82
N VAL A 558 1.20 20.99 -10.49
CA VAL A 558 0.65 22.03 -9.60
C VAL A 558 1.69 23.07 -9.20
N LEU A 559 2.91 22.63 -8.90
CA LEU A 559 3.98 23.50 -8.43
C LEU A 559 4.60 24.30 -9.58
N CYS A 560 4.46 23.86 -10.84
CA CYS A 560 5.01 24.49 -12.03
C CYS A 560 6.52 24.79 -11.86
N ILE A 561 7.32 23.75 -11.62
CA ILE A 561 8.78 23.87 -11.43
C ILE A 561 9.45 24.03 -12.78
N VAL A 562 9.03 23.22 -13.74
CA VAL A 562 9.30 23.37 -15.17
C VAL A 562 7.98 23.24 -15.94
N LYS A 563 8.01 23.46 -17.26
CA LYS A 563 6.82 23.36 -18.12
C LYS A 563 6.06 22.03 -17.85
N PRO A 564 4.72 22.05 -17.70
CA PRO A 564 3.92 20.87 -17.33
C PRO A 564 3.97 19.67 -18.29
N THR A 565 4.58 19.82 -19.47
CA THR A 565 4.77 18.76 -20.47
C THR A 565 5.93 17.81 -20.15
N LEU A 566 6.33 17.70 -18.88
CA LEU A 566 7.42 16.86 -18.39
C LEU A 566 7.29 15.39 -18.85
N VAL A 567 6.06 14.85 -18.86
CA VAL A 567 5.79 13.48 -19.29
C VAL A 567 6.16 13.28 -20.76
N HIS A 568 5.69 14.18 -21.65
CA HIS A 568 5.95 14.10 -23.09
C HIS A 568 7.44 14.18 -23.42
N LEU A 569 8.20 14.93 -22.63
CA LEU A 569 9.64 15.11 -22.82
C LEU A 569 10.45 13.89 -22.41
N PHE A 570 9.91 13.02 -21.55
CA PHE A 570 10.62 11.87 -20.99
C PHE A 570 10.05 10.51 -21.42
N TYR A 571 9.09 10.46 -22.35
CA TYR A 571 8.44 9.25 -22.82
C TYR A 571 8.59 9.00 -24.33
N ASP A 572 9.73 9.39 -24.91
CA ASP A 572 10.07 9.01 -26.27
C ASP A 572 10.38 7.50 -26.36
N GLU A 573 10.11 6.87 -27.51
CA GLU A 573 10.29 5.43 -27.74
C GLU A 573 11.74 4.98 -27.52
N ARG A 574 12.69 5.90 -27.73
CA ARG A 574 14.12 5.70 -27.54
C ARG A 574 14.72 7.00 -27.05
N MET A 575 15.36 6.95 -25.90
CA MET A 575 16.24 8.03 -25.49
C MET A 575 17.58 7.86 -26.23
N TYR A 576 17.70 8.49 -27.39
CA TYR A 576 18.96 8.64 -28.11
C TYR A 576 19.74 9.83 -27.56
N TRP A 577 20.83 10.18 -28.24
CA TRP A 577 21.69 11.28 -27.87
C TRP A 577 20.94 12.63 -27.81
N GLU A 578 19.98 12.90 -28.71
CA GLU A 578 19.17 14.14 -28.69
C GLU A 578 18.25 14.21 -27.46
N GLU A 579 17.60 13.10 -27.08
CA GLU A 579 16.76 13.05 -25.89
C GLU A 579 17.59 13.11 -24.60
N TRP A 580 18.87 12.68 -24.63
CA TRP A 580 19.80 12.86 -23.52
C TRP A 580 20.09 14.34 -23.25
N GLU A 581 20.31 15.13 -24.30
CA GLU A 581 20.48 16.58 -24.19
C GLU A 581 19.23 17.25 -23.60
N VAL A 582 18.05 16.86 -24.08
CA VAL A 582 16.76 17.32 -23.53
C VAL A 582 16.67 16.97 -22.05
N PHE A 583 17.04 15.75 -21.67
CA PHE A 583 16.97 15.32 -20.28
C PHE A 583 17.88 16.13 -19.36
N VAL A 584 19.14 16.33 -19.76
CA VAL A 584 20.11 17.14 -19.00
C VAL A 584 19.61 18.57 -18.85
N ALA A 585 19.15 19.20 -19.94
CA ALA A 585 18.65 20.58 -19.92
C ALA A 585 17.43 20.77 -19.01
N TYR A 586 16.46 19.85 -19.06
CA TYR A 586 15.29 19.91 -18.19
C TYR A 586 15.61 19.59 -16.75
N HIS A 587 16.56 18.69 -16.48
CA HIS A 587 17.03 18.43 -15.13
C HIS A 587 17.72 19.66 -14.52
N GLU A 588 18.61 20.32 -15.26
CA GLU A 588 19.26 21.58 -14.88
C GLU A 588 18.25 22.66 -14.47
N ALA A 589 17.25 22.87 -15.33
CA ALA A 589 16.17 23.81 -15.05
C ALA A 589 15.35 23.39 -13.82
N PHE A 590 14.97 22.11 -13.73
CA PHE A 590 14.15 21.58 -12.65
C PHE A 590 14.83 21.75 -11.29
N ARG A 591 16.09 21.33 -11.17
CA ARG A 591 16.85 21.39 -9.92
C ARG A 591 17.10 22.84 -9.48
N THR A 592 17.48 23.71 -10.42
CA THR A 592 17.68 25.14 -10.15
C THR A 592 16.39 25.81 -9.68
N ASN A 593 15.28 25.62 -10.41
CA ASN A 593 14.01 26.25 -10.08
C ASN A 593 13.47 25.74 -8.74
N LEU A 594 13.68 24.46 -8.44
CA LEU A 594 13.32 23.87 -7.15
C LEU A 594 14.13 24.51 -6.00
N ALA A 595 15.45 24.67 -6.16
CA ALA A 595 16.30 25.36 -5.18
C ALA A 595 15.86 26.82 -4.94
N ILE A 596 15.53 27.55 -6.00
CA ILE A 596 15.02 28.93 -5.90
C ILE A 596 13.72 28.98 -5.12
N LYS A 597 12.78 28.06 -5.39
CA LYS A 597 11.52 27.99 -4.66
C LYS A 597 11.68 27.55 -3.20
N MET A 598 12.81 26.94 -2.86
CA MET A 598 13.22 26.68 -1.48
C MET A 598 13.87 27.89 -0.80
N GLY A 599 13.94 29.04 -1.48
CA GLY A 599 14.51 30.28 -0.97
C GLY A 599 16.01 30.44 -1.20
N LYS A 600 16.67 29.53 -1.94
CA LYS A 600 18.08 29.71 -2.29
C LYS A 600 18.23 30.78 -3.36
N THR A 601 19.09 31.76 -3.12
CA THR A 601 19.46 32.79 -4.11
C THR A 601 20.79 32.48 -4.79
N THR A 602 21.62 31.64 -4.17
CA THR A 602 22.94 31.24 -4.64
C THR A 602 23.20 29.77 -4.32
N MET A 603 24.07 29.13 -5.10
CA MET A 603 24.62 27.80 -4.83
C MET A 603 26.07 27.72 -5.30
N THR A 604 26.87 26.85 -4.69
CA THR A 604 28.21 26.52 -5.22
C THR A 604 28.11 25.55 -6.39
N LEU A 605 29.17 25.49 -7.22
CA LEU A 605 29.27 24.44 -8.25
C LEU A 605 29.26 23.04 -7.62
N ARG A 606 29.85 22.86 -6.43
CA ARG A 606 29.79 21.61 -5.65
C ARG A 606 28.37 21.19 -5.33
N GLU A 607 27.51 22.13 -4.97
CA GLU A 607 26.10 21.84 -4.73
C GLU A 607 25.36 21.52 -6.05
N LEU A 608 25.64 22.25 -7.14
CA LEU A 608 24.99 22.04 -8.44
C LEU A 608 25.47 20.78 -9.18
N TYR A 609 26.70 20.34 -8.95
CA TYR A 609 27.34 19.22 -9.63
C TYR A 609 28.04 18.31 -8.61
N PRO A 610 27.28 17.71 -7.67
CA PRO A 610 27.89 16.88 -6.64
C PRO A 610 28.65 15.71 -7.28
N ASN A 611 29.83 15.39 -6.76
CA ASN A 611 30.79 14.40 -7.29
C ASN A 611 31.49 14.72 -8.63
N ALA A 612 31.18 15.83 -9.30
CA ALA A 612 31.67 16.04 -10.66
C ALA A 612 33.19 16.31 -10.75
N ASP A 613 33.81 16.86 -9.69
CA ASP A 613 35.24 16.75 -9.35
C ASP A 613 35.51 17.57 -8.07
N GLU A 614 35.84 16.94 -6.94
CA GLU A 614 36.05 17.66 -5.67
C GLU A 614 37.31 18.53 -5.63
N LEU A 615 38.20 18.39 -6.61
CA LEU A 615 39.53 19.00 -6.66
C LEU A 615 39.63 20.17 -7.66
N ASP A 616 38.55 20.49 -8.37
CA ASP A 616 38.48 21.66 -9.26
C ASP A 616 38.47 22.98 -8.45
N VAL A 617 39.31 23.95 -8.85
CA VAL A 617 39.48 25.22 -8.13
C VAL A 617 38.22 26.09 -8.14
N ASN A 618 37.34 25.92 -9.12
CA ASN A 618 36.07 26.63 -9.25
C ASN A 618 34.94 25.92 -8.51
N PHE A 619 35.15 24.68 -8.02
CA PHE A 619 34.07 23.84 -7.47
C PHE A 619 33.38 24.47 -6.26
N ASP A 620 34.11 25.25 -5.45
CA ASP A 620 33.56 25.96 -4.30
C ASP A 620 33.12 27.40 -4.60
N MET A 621 33.20 27.84 -5.86
CA MET A 621 32.70 29.15 -6.28
C MET A 621 31.17 29.18 -6.29
N SER A 622 30.62 30.27 -5.75
CA SER A 622 29.18 30.50 -5.67
C SER A 622 28.65 31.27 -6.88
N VAL A 623 27.55 30.79 -7.44
CA VAL A 623 26.81 31.43 -8.52
C VAL A 623 25.43 31.90 -8.07
N GLU A 624 24.95 32.97 -8.67
CA GLU A 624 23.56 33.43 -8.54
C GLU A 624 22.61 32.44 -9.23
N LEU A 625 21.48 32.15 -8.58
CA LEU A 625 20.40 31.37 -9.16
C LEU A 625 19.36 32.28 -9.78
N LYS A 626 18.98 31.99 -11.03
CA LYS A 626 17.85 32.63 -11.71
C LYS A 626 16.87 31.56 -12.18
N PRO A 627 15.56 31.87 -12.24
CA PRO A 627 14.57 30.95 -12.78
C PRO A 627 14.92 30.62 -14.23
N LEU A 628 15.00 29.32 -14.53
CA LEU A 628 15.41 28.80 -15.82
C LEU A 628 14.21 28.28 -16.61
N CYS A 629 14.16 28.63 -17.90
CA CYS A 629 13.36 27.93 -18.89
C CYS A 629 14.27 27.24 -19.92
N VAL A 630 13.80 26.13 -20.49
CA VAL A 630 14.54 25.39 -21.52
C VAL A 630 14.09 25.86 -22.89
N CYS A 631 15.05 26.20 -23.75
CA CYS A 631 14.87 26.59 -25.14
C CYS A 631 15.66 25.65 -26.06
N LYS A 632 15.15 25.40 -27.28
CA LYS A 632 15.89 24.69 -28.33
C LYS A 632 16.24 25.67 -29.44
N ALA A 633 17.53 25.85 -29.76
CA ALA A 633 17.97 26.79 -30.79
C ALA A 633 17.80 26.21 -32.20
N ASN A 634 17.44 27.05 -33.18
CA ASN A 634 17.50 26.70 -34.61
C ASN A 634 18.95 26.69 -35.12
N GLU A 635 19.75 27.63 -34.64
CA GLU A 635 21.10 27.91 -35.10
C GLU A 635 22.18 27.29 -34.19
N GLN A 636 23.44 27.30 -34.64
CA GLN A 636 24.58 26.73 -33.94
C GLN A 636 25.40 27.82 -33.23
N PHE A 637 25.33 27.88 -31.90
CA PHE A 637 26.20 28.74 -31.09
C PHE A 637 27.61 28.13 -31.00
N PRO A 638 28.70 28.94 -30.98
CA PRO A 638 28.77 30.39 -31.08
C PRO A 638 28.87 30.93 -32.51
N HIS A 639 28.82 30.07 -33.54
CA HIS A 639 29.02 30.48 -34.93
C HIS A 639 27.92 31.42 -35.43
N THR A 640 26.70 31.24 -34.92
CA THR A 640 25.55 32.09 -35.22
C THR A 640 25.01 32.70 -33.94
N ASN A 641 24.85 34.03 -33.94
CA ASN A 641 24.22 34.81 -32.88
C ASN A 641 23.60 36.06 -33.56
N PRO A 642 22.34 36.45 -33.29
CA PRO A 642 21.40 35.92 -32.29
C PRO A 642 20.89 34.50 -32.60
N LEU A 643 20.49 33.78 -31.56
CA LEU A 643 19.81 32.48 -31.65
C LEU A 643 18.29 32.66 -31.62
N THR A 644 17.53 31.74 -32.23
CA THR A 644 16.06 31.72 -32.21
C THR A 644 15.50 30.38 -31.71
N GLU A 645 14.37 30.42 -30.99
CA GLU A 645 13.71 29.23 -30.45
C GLU A 645 12.99 28.44 -31.55
N LYS A 646 13.23 27.12 -31.63
CA LYS A 646 12.62 26.21 -32.63
C LYS A 646 11.09 26.27 -32.65
N HIS A 647 10.45 26.52 -31.51
CA HIS A 647 9.00 26.46 -31.37
C HIS A 647 8.29 27.67 -32.01
N ASP A 648 8.80 28.89 -31.80
CA ASP A 648 8.11 30.12 -32.23
C ASP A 648 8.99 31.14 -32.96
N GLY A 649 10.27 30.82 -33.18
CA GLY A 649 11.23 31.67 -33.89
C GLY A 649 11.66 32.92 -33.12
N LYS A 650 11.29 33.08 -31.85
CA LYS A 650 11.70 34.26 -31.07
C LYS A 650 13.18 34.18 -30.69
N ILE A 651 13.80 35.35 -30.60
CA ILE A 651 15.21 35.48 -30.18
C ILE A 651 15.37 34.94 -28.75
N ILE A 652 16.39 34.11 -28.57
CA ILE A 652 16.79 33.55 -27.27
C ILE A 652 17.80 34.50 -26.62
N ASP A 653 17.40 35.17 -25.52
CA ASP A 653 18.30 35.96 -24.68
C ASP A 653 19.09 35.05 -23.73
N TRP A 654 20.09 34.37 -24.28
CA TRP A 654 20.93 33.42 -23.54
C TRP A 654 21.86 34.11 -22.52
N GLN A 655 22.20 35.38 -22.73
CA GLN A 655 23.07 36.16 -21.85
C GLN A 655 22.38 36.59 -20.55
N SER A 656 21.05 36.62 -20.52
CA SER A 656 20.26 36.94 -19.33
C SER A 656 20.54 36.02 -18.13
N GLY A 657 20.97 34.78 -18.39
CA GLY A 657 21.09 33.72 -17.38
C GLY A 657 19.76 33.10 -16.94
N ASN A 658 18.66 33.41 -17.63
CA ASN A 658 17.31 32.87 -17.34
C ASN A 658 16.94 31.67 -18.21
N VAL A 659 17.85 31.20 -19.06
CA VAL A 659 17.56 30.14 -20.04
C VAL A 659 18.65 29.06 -20.02
N VAL A 660 18.21 27.84 -20.26
CA VAL A 660 19.07 26.70 -20.63
C VAL A 660 18.83 26.45 -22.11
N VAL A 661 19.88 26.56 -22.91
CA VAL A 661 19.79 26.44 -24.36
C VAL A 661 20.29 25.06 -24.77
N ILE A 662 19.43 24.29 -25.44
CA ILE A 662 19.85 23.12 -26.22
C ILE A 662 20.30 23.66 -27.57
N ASN A 663 21.56 23.44 -27.90
CA ASN A 663 22.21 24.04 -29.07
C ASN A 663 21.69 23.42 -30.38
N GLY A 664 21.95 24.08 -31.51
CA GLY A 664 21.64 23.54 -32.82
C GLY A 664 22.40 22.25 -33.09
N SER A 665 21.77 21.30 -33.77
CA SER A 665 22.39 20.02 -34.10
C SER A 665 23.75 20.22 -34.80
N SER A 666 24.77 19.46 -34.40
CA SER A 666 26.15 19.57 -34.92
C SER A 666 26.89 20.86 -34.58
N ALA A 667 26.46 21.60 -33.55
CA ALA A 667 27.23 22.76 -33.09
C ALA A 667 28.65 22.36 -32.67
N PRO A 668 29.66 23.20 -32.94
CA PRO A 668 31.05 22.94 -32.55
C PRO A 668 31.32 23.25 -31.07
N PHE A 669 30.35 23.80 -30.35
CA PHE A 669 30.43 24.16 -28.93
C PHE A 669 29.21 23.59 -28.21
N ALA A 670 29.42 23.05 -27.00
CA ALA A 670 28.41 22.58 -26.03
C ALA A 670 27.03 22.17 -26.56
N ASP A 671 26.64 20.92 -26.30
CA ASP A 671 25.32 20.41 -26.67
C ASP A 671 24.20 21.16 -25.91
N VAL A 672 24.44 21.49 -24.64
CA VAL A 672 23.57 22.32 -23.81
C VAL A 672 24.40 23.40 -23.13
N PHE A 673 23.92 24.63 -23.04
CA PHE A 673 24.65 25.68 -22.32
C PHE A 673 23.75 26.66 -21.56
N LEU A 674 24.32 27.31 -20.55
CA LEU A 674 23.66 28.35 -19.77
C LEU A 674 24.66 29.31 -19.11
N VAL A 675 24.22 30.53 -18.82
CA VAL A 675 25.04 31.55 -18.16
C VAL A 675 24.69 31.67 -16.67
N ARG A 676 25.71 31.76 -15.81
CA ARG A 676 25.59 31.96 -14.36
C ARG A 676 26.46 33.13 -13.91
N LYS A 677 25.91 34.06 -13.14
CA LYS A 677 26.69 35.18 -12.59
C LYS A 677 27.42 34.75 -11.31
N LEU A 678 28.67 35.16 -11.14
CA LEU A 678 29.44 34.91 -9.93
C LEU A 678 29.04 35.87 -8.81
N VAL A 679 28.91 35.36 -7.59
CA VAL A 679 28.47 36.15 -6.43
C VAL A 679 29.52 37.18 -5.98
N HIS A 680 30.80 36.82 -6.05
CA HIS A 680 31.90 37.64 -5.51
C HIS A 680 32.76 38.32 -6.57
N ILE A 681 32.44 38.15 -7.86
CA ILE A 681 33.20 38.73 -8.97
C ILE A 681 32.20 39.41 -9.92
N GLU A 682 31.97 40.72 -9.69
CA GLU A 682 30.89 41.49 -10.32
C GLU A 682 30.89 41.45 -11.87
N PHE A 683 32.08 41.37 -12.48
CA PHE A 683 32.27 41.43 -13.92
C PHE A 683 32.43 40.07 -14.59
N LYS A 684 32.61 38.99 -13.83
CA LYS A 684 32.81 37.64 -14.38
C LYS A 684 31.54 36.80 -14.28
N LYS A 685 31.25 36.04 -15.32
CA LYS A 685 30.14 35.08 -15.39
C LYS A 685 30.71 33.72 -15.76
N PHE A 686 30.11 32.64 -15.26
CA PHE A 686 30.33 31.33 -15.85
C PHE A 686 29.45 31.13 -17.07
N LEU A 687 30.05 30.67 -18.15
CA LEU A 687 29.35 30.04 -19.26
C LEU A 687 29.50 28.52 -19.09
N MET A 688 28.41 27.90 -18.62
CA MET A 688 28.35 26.47 -18.36
C MET A 688 28.13 25.75 -19.70
N SER A 689 29.09 24.92 -20.08
CA SER A 689 29.17 24.24 -21.38
C SER A 689 28.95 22.75 -21.18
N ASN A 690 27.69 22.32 -21.18
CA ASN A 690 27.30 20.94 -20.93
C ASN A 690 27.49 20.10 -22.21
N GLN A 691 28.38 19.13 -22.14
CA GLN A 691 28.72 18.16 -23.17
C GLN A 691 28.04 16.82 -22.85
N CYS A 692 27.10 16.40 -23.68
CA CYS A 692 26.23 15.25 -23.47
C CYS A 692 26.77 14.03 -24.23
N LYS A 693 27.66 13.28 -23.60
CA LYS A 693 28.33 12.12 -24.21
C LYS A 693 27.55 10.83 -24.00
N TRP A 694 26.91 10.38 -25.06
CA TRP A 694 26.24 9.09 -25.10
C TRP A 694 27.14 8.04 -25.75
N ASP A 695 27.61 7.09 -24.94
CA ASP A 695 28.27 5.89 -25.46
C ASP A 695 27.34 4.69 -25.45
N TYR A 696 27.40 3.98 -26.57
CA TYR A 696 26.59 2.82 -26.86
C TYR A 696 27.21 1.51 -26.36
N VAL A 697 28.44 1.54 -25.84
CA VAL A 697 29.19 0.32 -25.48
C VAL A 697 29.58 0.32 -23.99
N SER A 698 29.32 1.41 -23.28
CA SER A 698 29.77 1.66 -21.90
C SER A 698 31.28 1.45 -21.73
N ILE A 699 32.07 1.78 -22.75
CA ILE A 699 33.54 1.73 -22.67
C ILE A 699 33.99 2.82 -21.69
N LYS A 700 35.09 2.62 -20.95
CA LYS A 700 35.65 3.68 -20.10
C LYS A 700 35.96 4.91 -20.96
N MET A 701 35.51 6.10 -20.55
CA MET A 701 35.89 7.34 -21.23
C MET A 701 37.38 7.62 -20.98
N PRO A 702 38.21 7.76 -22.04
CA PRO A 702 39.62 8.10 -21.88
C PRO A 702 39.76 9.59 -21.51
N GLU A 703 40.79 9.91 -20.73
CA GLU A 703 41.11 11.30 -20.34
C GLU A 703 41.27 12.20 -21.56
N SER A 704 41.95 11.73 -22.61
CA SER A 704 42.17 12.52 -23.83
C SER A 704 40.87 12.98 -24.50
N LYS A 705 39.77 12.22 -24.37
CA LYS A 705 38.47 12.66 -24.90
C LYS A 705 37.81 13.72 -24.04
N VAL A 706 38.10 13.74 -22.74
CA VAL A 706 37.66 14.82 -21.85
C VAL A 706 38.41 16.10 -22.22
N GLU A 707 39.74 16.01 -22.32
CA GLU A 707 40.64 17.09 -22.76
C GLU A 707 40.23 17.63 -24.15
N GLU A 708 39.99 16.75 -25.13
CA GLU A 708 39.55 17.13 -26.49
C GLU A 708 38.23 17.92 -26.52
N GLU A 709 37.25 17.56 -25.69
CA GLU A 709 35.95 18.23 -25.66
C GLU A 709 36.01 19.59 -24.96
N ASP A 710 36.86 19.72 -23.93
CA ASP A 710 37.14 21.02 -23.31
C ASP A 710 37.90 21.94 -24.26
N GLU A 711 38.98 21.47 -24.89
CA GLU A 711 39.73 22.23 -25.90
C GLU A 711 38.84 22.68 -27.05
N LYS A 712 37.94 21.79 -27.51
CA LYS A 712 36.96 22.10 -28.56
C LYS A 712 36.01 23.22 -28.13
N ASN A 713 35.48 23.17 -26.91
CA ASN A 713 34.62 24.23 -26.38
C ASN A 713 35.37 25.56 -26.28
N LEU A 714 36.56 25.56 -25.65
CA LEU A 714 37.40 26.75 -25.48
C LEU A 714 37.73 27.38 -26.83
N LYS A 715 38.24 26.58 -27.78
CA LYS A 715 38.62 27.07 -29.11
C LYS A 715 37.42 27.62 -29.87
N SER A 716 36.29 26.91 -29.86
CA SER A 716 35.10 27.33 -30.59
C SER A 716 34.54 28.64 -30.06
N PHE A 717 34.58 28.84 -28.73
CA PHE A 717 34.16 30.08 -28.09
C PHE A 717 35.14 31.22 -28.41
N TYR A 718 36.41 31.12 -28.03
CA TYR A 718 37.37 32.23 -28.20
C TYR A 718 37.72 32.55 -29.66
N THR A 719 37.45 31.66 -30.62
CA THR A 719 37.60 31.98 -32.05
C THR A 719 36.41 32.78 -32.60
N ALA A 720 35.23 32.62 -32.01
CA ALA A 720 33.98 33.20 -32.50
C ALA A 720 33.63 34.55 -31.86
N VAL A 721 34.40 34.99 -30.86
CA VAL A 721 34.07 36.15 -30.04
C VAL A 721 35.25 37.14 -30.00
N ASP A 722 34.97 38.44 -30.16
CA ASP A 722 35.97 39.53 -30.08
C ASP A 722 36.48 39.73 -28.63
N ASP A 723 37.65 40.38 -28.46
CA ASP A 723 38.39 40.59 -27.19
C ASP A 723 37.56 41.19 -26.01
N ASP A 724 36.37 41.72 -26.24
CA ASP A 724 35.47 42.31 -25.22
C ASP A 724 34.74 41.25 -24.34
N ASP A 725 34.87 39.96 -24.63
CA ASP A 725 34.17 38.87 -23.91
C ASP A 725 35.03 38.15 -22.85
N ASP A 726 36.09 38.83 -22.41
CA ASP A 726 36.87 38.54 -21.19
C ASP A 726 35.99 38.40 -19.93
N ASN A 727 34.70 38.74 -20.00
CA ASN A 727 33.76 38.64 -18.89
C ASN A 727 33.28 37.20 -18.62
N TYR A 728 33.56 36.23 -19.49
CA TYR A 728 33.13 34.84 -19.29
C TYR A 728 34.29 33.93 -18.86
N ILE A 729 34.02 33.08 -17.88
CA ILE A 729 34.85 31.93 -17.52
C ILE A 729 34.11 30.69 -17.99
N LEU A 730 34.72 29.94 -18.89
CA LEU A 730 34.12 28.71 -19.41
C LEU A 730 34.24 27.60 -18.37
N ILE A 731 33.13 26.88 -18.14
CA ILE A 731 33.13 25.66 -17.33
C ILE A 731 32.56 24.53 -18.20
N THR A 732 33.40 23.59 -18.62
CA THR A 732 32.96 22.41 -19.36
C THR A 732 32.44 21.36 -18.40
N ILE A 733 31.20 20.91 -18.61
CA ILE A 733 30.58 19.85 -17.82
C ILE A 733 30.26 18.68 -18.73
N ILE A 734 30.90 17.54 -18.52
CA ILE A 734 30.67 16.35 -19.32
C ILE A 734 29.69 15.43 -18.61
N PHE A 735 28.51 15.27 -19.19
CA PHE A 735 27.52 14.26 -18.80
C PHE A 735 27.70 13.02 -19.66
N THR A 736 28.26 11.95 -19.08
CA THR A 736 28.62 10.76 -19.86
C THR A 736 27.95 9.48 -19.35
N SER A 737 27.46 8.66 -20.29
CA SER A 737 27.00 7.29 -19.99
C SER A 737 28.15 6.31 -19.73
N GLN A 738 29.39 6.73 -20.01
CA GLN A 738 30.59 5.93 -19.84
C GLN A 738 31.05 5.93 -18.38
N PRO A 739 31.63 4.82 -17.89
CA PRO A 739 32.43 4.86 -16.68
C PRO A 739 33.62 5.80 -16.88
N TYR A 740 33.96 6.57 -15.85
CA TYR A 740 35.11 7.45 -15.87
C TYR A 740 35.84 7.38 -14.54
N LYS A 741 37.18 7.41 -14.61
CA LYS A 741 38.04 7.49 -13.43
C LYS A 741 39.16 8.45 -13.81
N LYS A 742 39.09 9.65 -13.24
CA LYS A 742 40.00 10.76 -13.52
C LYS A 742 41.42 10.42 -13.06
N GLU A 743 42.41 10.79 -13.87
CA GLU A 743 43.84 10.56 -13.60
C GLU A 743 44.63 11.87 -13.48
N LYS A 744 44.14 13.01 -14.01
CA LYS A 744 44.76 14.33 -13.94
C LYS A 744 43.78 15.42 -13.50
N HIS A 745 44.29 16.57 -13.06
CA HIS A 745 43.50 17.72 -12.64
C HIS A 745 43.54 18.83 -13.68
N GLU A 746 42.40 19.13 -14.28
CA GLU A 746 42.20 20.30 -15.14
C GLU A 746 41.14 21.20 -14.51
N SER A 747 41.47 22.49 -14.38
CA SER A 747 40.59 23.50 -13.82
C SER A 747 39.55 23.92 -14.84
N GLY A 748 38.27 23.95 -14.45
CA GLY A 748 37.14 24.30 -15.31
C GLY A 748 36.46 23.11 -15.99
N VAL A 749 36.81 21.87 -15.65
CA VAL A 749 36.28 20.67 -16.28
C VAL A 749 35.69 19.71 -15.25
N LEU A 750 34.36 19.58 -15.27
CA LEU A 750 33.57 18.72 -14.40
C LEU A 750 33.06 17.50 -15.17
N VAL A 751 33.14 16.30 -14.60
CA VAL A 751 32.67 15.07 -15.26
C VAL A 751 31.66 14.34 -14.40
N ILE A 752 30.44 14.17 -14.91
CA ILE A 752 29.38 13.38 -14.30
C ILE A 752 29.25 12.10 -15.09
N SER A 753 29.84 11.04 -14.54
CA SER A 753 29.81 9.71 -15.12
C SER A 753 28.56 8.94 -14.70
N LYS A 754 28.26 7.84 -15.38
CA LYS A 754 27.14 6.94 -15.04
C LYS A 754 27.11 6.53 -13.55
N GLU A 755 28.27 6.37 -12.92
CA GLU A 755 28.36 5.98 -11.50
C GLU A 755 27.89 7.10 -10.54
N ASP A 756 27.93 8.36 -11.01
CA ASP A 756 27.56 9.55 -10.24
C ASP A 756 26.08 9.92 -10.40
N PHE A 757 25.36 9.26 -11.33
CA PHE A 757 23.99 9.64 -11.70
C PHE A 757 23.02 9.64 -10.52
N LYS A 758 23.12 8.65 -9.63
CA LYS A 758 22.24 8.58 -8.46
C LYS A 758 22.41 9.79 -7.53
N LYS A 759 23.63 10.32 -7.43
CA LYS A 759 23.94 11.48 -6.59
C LYS A 759 23.65 12.79 -7.29
N HIS A 760 23.90 12.88 -8.60
CA HIS A 760 23.61 14.10 -9.37
C HIS A 760 22.13 14.27 -9.73
N PHE A 761 21.52 13.27 -10.37
CA PHE A 761 20.11 13.30 -10.79
C PHE A 761 19.14 12.97 -9.65
N GLY A 762 19.66 12.50 -8.52
CA GLY A 762 18.84 11.97 -7.45
C GLY A 762 18.24 10.60 -7.77
N PRO A 763 17.62 9.93 -6.77
CA PRO A 763 17.16 8.56 -6.91
C PRO A 763 16.08 8.37 -7.97
N VAL A 764 15.22 9.37 -8.19
CA VAL A 764 14.09 9.27 -9.11
C VAL A 764 14.51 9.48 -10.57
N PHE A 765 15.18 10.59 -10.90
CA PHE A 765 15.61 10.86 -12.28
C PHE A 765 16.79 9.97 -12.70
N SER A 766 17.65 9.54 -11.78
CA SER A 766 18.69 8.55 -12.05
C SER A 766 18.12 7.24 -12.59
N SER A 767 16.99 6.76 -12.08
CA SER A 767 16.38 5.51 -12.58
C SER A 767 16.07 5.60 -14.07
N ARG A 768 15.59 6.76 -14.55
CA ARG A 768 15.32 7.04 -15.97
C ARG A 768 16.60 7.15 -16.79
N ALA A 769 17.56 7.96 -16.33
CA ALA A 769 18.85 8.14 -16.99
C ALA A 769 19.61 6.81 -17.12
N SER A 770 19.71 6.06 -16.03
CA SER A 770 20.34 4.74 -16.00
C SER A 770 19.59 3.74 -16.86
N PHE A 771 18.26 3.69 -16.81
CA PHE A 771 17.49 2.75 -17.63
C PHE A 771 17.71 2.97 -19.14
N ALA A 772 17.73 4.23 -19.58
CA ALA A 772 18.00 4.59 -20.96
C ALA A 772 19.39 4.09 -21.43
N ILE A 773 20.42 4.26 -20.61
CA ILE A 773 21.79 3.80 -20.88
C ILE A 773 21.89 2.28 -20.86
N THR A 774 21.28 1.66 -19.85
CA THR A 774 21.28 0.22 -19.64
C THR A 774 20.64 -0.48 -20.84
N GLY A 775 19.56 0.07 -21.42
CA GLY A 775 18.94 -0.39 -22.70
C GLY A 775 19.95 -0.59 -23.83
N ASP A 776 20.97 0.26 -23.81
CA ASP A 776 22.00 0.39 -24.79
C ASP A 776 23.29 -0.37 -24.40
N ALA A 777 23.47 -0.76 -23.14
CA ALA A 777 24.55 -1.62 -22.71
C ALA A 777 24.23 -3.13 -22.81
N ASN A 778 22.96 -3.53 -22.81
CA ASN A 778 22.58 -4.96 -22.78
C ASN A 778 22.29 -5.54 -24.18
N PRO A 779 23.02 -6.60 -24.58
CA PRO A 779 22.89 -7.22 -25.89
C PRO A 779 21.54 -7.88 -26.16
N ASN A 780 20.64 -8.04 -25.18
CA ASN A 780 19.26 -8.47 -25.39
C ASN A 780 18.42 -7.44 -26.16
N PHE A 781 18.74 -6.15 -26.03
CA PHE A 781 17.99 -5.05 -26.65
C PHE A 781 18.67 -4.44 -27.88
N TRP A 782 19.83 -4.97 -28.27
CA TRP A 782 20.59 -4.42 -29.39
C TRP A 782 19.96 -4.78 -30.74
N GLU A 783 19.99 -3.84 -31.67
CA GLU A 783 19.64 -4.15 -33.05
C GLU A 783 20.82 -4.83 -33.78
N LYS A 784 20.53 -5.46 -34.93
CA LYS A 784 21.55 -6.14 -35.73
C LYS A 784 22.73 -5.22 -36.09
N ASN A 785 22.45 -3.97 -36.44
CA ASN A 785 23.49 -2.99 -36.77
C ASN A 785 24.39 -2.67 -35.57
N ARG A 786 23.83 -2.63 -34.37
CA ARG A 786 24.61 -2.40 -33.15
C ARG A 786 25.50 -3.60 -32.82
N LEU A 787 24.97 -4.81 -32.93
CA LEU A 787 25.79 -6.02 -32.77
C LEU A 787 26.97 -6.06 -33.75
N LYS A 788 26.77 -5.64 -35.01
CA LYS A 788 27.85 -5.50 -36.02
C LYS A 788 28.94 -4.54 -35.57
N ASN A 789 28.53 -3.39 -35.02
CA ASN A 789 29.47 -2.33 -34.67
C ASN A 789 30.22 -2.60 -33.35
N VAL A 790 29.60 -3.34 -32.43
CA VAL A 790 30.16 -3.59 -31.09
C VAL A 790 30.96 -4.90 -31.03
N LEU A 791 30.57 -5.93 -31.78
CA LEU A 791 31.23 -7.23 -31.76
C LEU A 791 32.32 -7.31 -32.85
N ASN A 792 33.50 -6.82 -32.51
CA ASN A 792 34.69 -6.95 -33.36
C ASN A 792 35.06 -8.42 -33.61
N GLY A 793 35.21 -8.82 -34.88
CA GLY A 793 35.70 -10.14 -35.29
C GLY A 793 34.63 -11.21 -35.54
N ILE A 794 33.34 -10.86 -35.41
CA ILE A 794 32.21 -11.75 -35.65
C ILE A 794 31.57 -11.39 -37.00
N GLY A 795 31.77 -12.22 -38.03
CA GLY A 795 31.18 -11.98 -39.36
C GLY A 795 29.64 -11.95 -39.35
N ASP A 796 29.03 -11.38 -40.39
CA ASP A 796 27.57 -11.17 -40.50
C ASP A 796 26.70 -12.40 -40.21
N ALA A 797 27.13 -13.58 -40.69
CA ALA A 797 26.43 -14.85 -40.45
C ALA A 797 26.40 -15.24 -38.95
N SER A 798 27.40 -14.81 -38.18
CA SER A 798 27.50 -15.08 -36.76
C SER A 798 26.69 -14.09 -35.92
N ILE A 799 26.38 -12.90 -36.43
CA ILE A 799 25.55 -11.91 -35.71
C ILE A 799 24.09 -12.31 -35.67
N ASP A 800 23.56 -12.87 -36.76
CA ASP A 800 22.22 -13.46 -36.75
C ASP A 800 22.13 -14.62 -35.74
N ASN A 801 23.21 -15.38 -35.58
CA ASN A 801 23.30 -16.41 -34.55
C ASN A 801 23.36 -15.80 -33.13
N VAL A 802 24.02 -14.66 -32.92
CA VAL A 802 23.99 -13.95 -31.63
C VAL A 802 22.55 -13.54 -31.31
N ILE A 803 21.83 -12.90 -32.24
CA ILE A 803 20.41 -12.53 -32.04
C ILE A 803 19.54 -13.75 -31.71
N LYS A 804 19.71 -14.87 -32.44
CA LYS A 804 18.97 -16.12 -32.20
C LYS A 804 19.22 -16.74 -30.83
N LYS A 805 20.38 -16.48 -30.20
CA LYS A 805 20.76 -17.03 -28.89
C LYS A 805 20.22 -16.24 -27.71
N ARG A 806 19.61 -15.07 -27.94
CA ARG A 806 18.90 -14.30 -26.89
C ARG A 806 17.76 -15.14 -26.29
N PRO A 807 17.32 -14.86 -25.06
CA PRO A 807 17.89 -13.89 -24.14
C PRO A 807 19.17 -14.41 -23.49
N TYR A 808 19.95 -13.46 -23.00
CA TYR A 808 21.10 -13.65 -22.13
C TYR A 808 20.69 -13.30 -20.70
N TYR A 809 20.92 -14.23 -19.78
CA TYR A 809 20.50 -14.13 -18.37
C TYR A 809 21.61 -13.64 -17.42
N SER A 810 22.82 -13.48 -17.94
CA SER A 810 23.97 -12.93 -17.26
C SER A 810 25.10 -12.69 -18.26
N ASP A 811 26.15 -12.00 -17.81
CA ASP A 811 27.42 -11.90 -18.56
C ASP A 811 27.97 -13.27 -18.93
N GLU A 812 27.97 -14.19 -17.96
CA GLU A 812 28.50 -15.53 -18.14
C GLU A 812 27.70 -16.32 -19.19
N ASP A 813 26.36 -16.24 -19.12
CA ASP A 813 25.48 -16.87 -20.10
C ASP A 813 25.69 -16.30 -21.52
N TYR A 814 25.93 -14.98 -21.63
CA TYR A 814 26.29 -14.37 -22.91
C TYR A 814 27.59 -14.94 -23.50
N TYR A 815 28.65 -15.09 -22.69
CA TYR A 815 29.93 -15.64 -23.16
C TYR A 815 29.84 -17.13 -23.47
N ILE A 816 29.16 -17.92 -22.64
CA ILE A 816 28.94 -19.35 -22.90
C ILE A 816 28.23 -19.55 -24.24
N LYS A 817 27.20 -18.75 -24.51
CA LYS A 817 26.47 -18.80 -25.78
C LYS A 817 27.29 -18.23 -26.95
N ASN A 818 28.23 -17.32 -26.69
CA ASN A 818 29.03 -16.64 -27.72
C ASN A 818 30.53 -16.66 -27.40
N PRO A 819 31.21 -17.83 -27.47
CA PRO A 819 32.60 -17.97 -27.03
C PRO A 819 33.63 -17.19 -27.88
N GLY A 820 33.22 -16.65 -29.04
CA GLY A 820 34.03 -15.76 -29.88
C GLY A 820 33.82 -14.26 -29.61
N ALA A 821 32.95 -13.88 -28.68
CA ALA A 821 32.70 -12.48 -28.34
C ALA A 821 33.80 -11.93 -27.41
N LYS A 822 34.25 -10.69 -27.64
CA LYS A 822 35.14 -9.99 -26.71
C LYS A 822 34.45 -9.79 -25.36
N LYS A 823 35.26 -9.76 -24.28
CA LYS A 823 34.78 -9.46 -22.93
C LYS A 823 34.20 -8.04 -22.89
N MET A 824 32.88 -7.95 -22.79
CA MET A 824 32.08 -6.76 -22.51
C MET A 824 32.13 -6.35 -21.03
N PRO A 825 31.87 -5.07 -20.71
CA PRO A 825 31.56 -4.64 -19.35
C PRO A 825 30.38 -5.42 -18.76
N LYS A 826 30.30 -5.44 -17.43
CA LYS A 826 29.23 -6.12 -16.70
C LYS A 826 27.86 -5.63 -17.20
N MET A 827 26.98 -6.55 -17.60
CA MET A 827 25.58 -6.22 -17.88
C MET A 827 24.98 -5.65 -16.60
N ASP A 828 24.51 -4.40 -16.67
CA ASP A 828 23.67 -3.87 -15.62
C ASP A 828 22.39 -4.69 -15.53
N TYR A 829 21.80 -4.70 -14.34
CA TYR A 829 20.57 -5.41 -14.02
C TYR A 829 19.43 -5.24 -15.06
N PHE A 830 18.86 -6.36 -15.53
CA PHE A 830 17.74 -6.42 -16.49
C PHE A 830 16.72 -7.53 -16.19
N PRO A 831 15.54 -7.56 -16.84
CA PRO A 831 14.49 -8.52 -16.47
C PRO A 831 14.86 -9.97 -16.73
N PHE A 832 15.91 -10.22 -17.51
CA PHE A 832 16.39 -11.55 -17.82
C PHE A 832 17.19 -12.15 -16.65
N ASP A 833 17.97 -11.36 -15.91
CA ASP A 833 18.80 -11.84 -14.78
C ASP A 833 17.97 -12.33 -13.56
N VAL A 834 16.67 -12.11 -13.58
CA VAL A 834 15.76 -12.40 -12.45
C VAL A 834 14.69 -13.45 -12.76
N SER A 835 14.73 -14.02 -13.95
CA SER A 835 13.72 -14.96 -14.46
C SER A 835 14.24 -16.40 -14.46
N GLU A 836 13.36 -17.37 -14.19
CA GLU A 836 13.60 -18.76 -14.54
C GLU A 836 13.45 -18.93 -16.06
N ILE A 837 14.30 -19.76 -16.68
CA ILE A 837 14.20 -20.09 -18.11
C ILE A 837 12.85 -20.79 -18.33
N LEU A 838 12.01 -20.27 -19.24
CA LEU A 838 10.72 -20.91 -19.52
C LEU A 838 10.97 -22.26 -20.19
N ASP A 839 10.42 -23.33 -19.64
CA ASP A 839 10.40 -24.64 -20.31
C ASP A 839 9.28 -24.65 -21.37
N ILE A 840 9.64 -24.92 -22.62
CA ILE A 840 8.71 -24.93 -23.76
C ILE A 840 8.07 -26.33 -23.93
N GLU A 841 8.57 -27.37 -23.25
CA GLU A 841 8.16 -28.75 -23.53
C GLU A 841 6.69 -29.09 -23.14
N ASN A 842 5.92 -28.16 -22.54
CA ASN A 842 4.52 -28.40 -22.16
C ASN A 842 3.53 -27.22 -22.41
N ARG A 843 3.70 -26.40 -23.46
CA ARG A 843 2.70 -25.38 -23.84
C ARG A 843 2.25 -25.44 -25.29
#